data_AF-A0A3C0TGB6-F1
#
_entry.id   AF-A0A3C0TGB6-F1
#
_cell.length_a   1.000
_cell.length_b   1.000
_cell.length_c   1.000
_cell.angle_alpha   90.00
_cell.angle_beta   90.00
_cell.angle_gamma   90.00
#
_symmetry.space_group_name_H-M   'P 1'
#
loop_
_entity.id
_entity.type
_entity.pdbx_description
1 polymer ?
#
loop_
_entity_poly.entity_id
_entity_poly.type
_entity_poly.pdbx_seq_one_letter_code
_entity_poly.pdbx_strand_id
1 'polypeptide(L)'
;PHTEETAWQDSIASFFIVSIIMIVMLAFQLHLYRTENKVINDQKDEINELNRAQNRFFSSMSHEIRTPINTIIGLNEMILRENASTEINEDAENIESASKILLHLINDILDMSKFQSGQMELNPTVYRTGDMITDVAGMIWVRAREKNLSFQVDVAPGLPAEMMGDEMRIKQILINILNNAIKYTKEGSVTMTVGCEEIDEHRVKVIYTVTDTGVGIRKESIPYLFDAFKRVDTENNFMIEGTGLGLTIVKQFVDLMGGRINVNSVYTKGSTFIIEIPQRRVGRGMVGEMRVSRWHSEGNRGTYRASFVAPGASVLVVDDTETNLMVVEKLLRDTQVRITCVPSGEAALEHTLDTQYDVIFMDHMMPEMDGIECLHRLRNQTGGFNKNTPVVALTANAGSEREALYAREGFDGYLVKPISGMMLEQELRRLLPAELVTVMDVEDDVEEKSKLWCDTHEVKAVIMISADSVIDLPEDVIDRYGIRLIPVMIETEEGMFRDSLDISTGGVIKYMEDEDRSIQTKKIDTERYVDFFAESLREARTVIHFSVSKGIALSSYYAAVEAAASFDDVIVINSDQLSSGMGMMVVEACKMAESGVSPTEIVERMDALRSRIVTSFIVDDMNYLERASQISRWANNLAKSFMVRPAMAVKRGRMRVGKIFIGPRESVWKRYIKWSLRHREGIDREILYVTYVGLDAKEREWILEQIDKRSDFEEIRLLEASPAVAVNSGPGTFGLSYRKK
;
A
#
# COMPACT_ATOMS: atom_id res chain seq x y z
N PRO A 1 61.61 61.33 18.68
CA PRO A 1 61.97 60.55 17.48
C PRO A 1 62.29 59.10 17.87
N HIS A 2 61.32 58.20 17.69
CA HIS A 2 61.64 56.77 17.71
C HIS A 2 62.50 56.49 16.49
N THR A 3 63.74 56.04 16.68
CA THR A 3 64.59 55.59 15.57
C THR A 3 63.95 54.34 14.96
N GLU A 4 64.02 54.16 13.64
CA GLU A 4 63.42 53.00 12.95
C GLU A 4 63.78 51.68 13.64
N GLU A 5 65.02 51.58 14.13
CA GLU A 5 65.53 50.43 14.87
C GLU A 5 64.73 50.09 16.14
N THR A 6 64.25 51.09 16.90
CA THR A 6 63.40 50.86 18.09
C THR A 6 61.99 50.37 17.71
N ALA A 7 61.45 50.83 16.58
CA ALA A 7 60.14 50.36 16.09
C ALA A 7 60.20 48.90 15.60
N TRP A 8 61.32 48.49 14.99
CA TRP A 8 61.56 47.09 14.62
C TRP A 8 61.68 46.19 15.85
N GLN A 9 62.39 46.63 16.90
CA GLN A 9 62.51 45.89 18.15
C GLN A 9 61.17 45.73 18.87
N ASP A 10 60.35 46.78 18.97
CA ASP A 10 59.01 46.73 19.56
C ASP A 10 58.04 45.84 18.77
N SER A 11 58.14 45.85 17.43
CA SER A 11 57.34 44.99 16.55
C SER A 11 57.70 43.51 16.72
N ILE A 12 59.00 43.20 16.82
CA ILE A 12 59.48 41.84 17.08
C ILE A 12 59.03 41.37 18.46
N ALA A 13 59.18 42.21 19.50
CA ALA A 13 58.73 41.88 20.86
C ALA A 13 57.21 41.62 20.91
N SER A 14 56.42 42.47 20.23
CA SER A 14 54.97 42.30 20.14
C SER A 14 54.58 41.00 19.43
N PHE A 15 55.27 40.64 18.34
CA PHE A 15 55.05 39.39 17.61
C PHE A 15 55.29 38.16 18.51
N PHE A 16 56.35 38.16 19.31
CA PHE A 16 56.63 37.07 20.25
C PHE A 16 55.56 36.97 21.34
N ILE A 17 55.13 38.10 21.91
CA ILE A 17 54.09 38.12 22.95
C ILE A 17 52.77 37.58 22.40
N VAL A 18 52.33 38.05 21.23
CA VAL A 18 51.10 37.56 20.58
C VAL A 18 51.20 36.09 20.24
N SER A 19 52.36 35.63 19.74
CA SER A 19 52.59 34.22 19.43
C SER A 19 52.51 33.32 20.67
N ILE A 20 53.08 33.76 21.80
CA ILE A 20 53.00 33.03 23.08
C ILE A 20 51.56 32.98 23.57
N ILE A 21 50.84 34.10 23.53
CA ILE A 21 49.41 34.15 23.93
C ILE A 21 48.59 33.20 23.06
N MET A 22 48.83 33.19 21.75
CA MET A 22 48.12 32.31 20.81
C MET A 22 48.42 30.83 21.08
N ILE A 23 49.66 30.48 21.41
CA ILE A 23 50.05 29.11 21.79
C ILE A 23 49.35 28.69 23.09
N VAL A 24 49.32 29.56 24.10
CA VAL A 24 48.65 29.28 25.38
C VAL A 24 47.14 29.13 25.19
N MET A 25 46.53 30.02 24.40
CA MET A 25 45.10 29.95 24.08
C MET A 25 44.76 28.68 23.29
N LEU A 26 45.58 28.28 22.32
CA LEU A 26 45.41 27.04 21.57
C LEU A 26 45.58 25.80 22.47
N ALA A 27 46.57 25.82 23.38
CA ALA A 27 46.78 24.75 24.34
C ALA A 27 45.58 24.61 25.30
N PHE A 28 45.03 25.74 25.77
CA PHE A 28 43.82 25.76 26.60
C PHE A 28 42.60 25.24 25.83
N GLN A 29 42.41 25.65 24.58
CA GLN A 29 41.32 25.16 23.73
C GLN A 29 41.44 23.65 23.47
N LEU A 30 42.65 23.15 23.18
CA LEU A 30 42.91 21.72 23.02
C LEU A 30 42.68 20.95 24.33
N HIS A 31 43.01 21.54 25.48
CA HIS A 31 42.75 20.93 26.78
C HIS A 31 41.24 20.82 27.07
N LEU A 32 40.48 21.90 26.87
CA LEU A 32 39.02 21.89 27.00
C LEU A 32 38.39 20.84 26.07
N TYR A 33 38.77 20.84 24.80
CA TYR A 33 38.28 19.89 23.80
C TYR A 33 38.55 18.44 24.19
N ARG A 34 39.75 18.13 24.70
CA ARG A 34 40.08 16.78 25.17
C ARG A 34 39.26 16.36 26.39
N THR A 35 39.02 17.28 27.34
CA THR A 35 38.23 17.00 28.53
C THR A 35 36.77 16.75 28.17
N GLU A 36 36.20 17.58 27.29
CA GLU A 36 34.83 17.44 26.80
C GLU A 36 34.64 16.13 26.02
N ASN A 37 35.55 15.81 25.10
CA ASN A 37 35.54 14.53 24.39
C ASN A 37 35.66 13.32 25.32
N LYS A 38 36.43 13.45 26.40
CA LYS A 38 36.55 12.38 27.39
C LYS A 38 35.22 12.15 28.10
N VAL A 39 34.55 13.21 28.58
CA VAL A 39 33.23 13.11 29.21
C VAL A 39 32.20 12.51 28.25
N ILE A 40 32.21 12.94 26.98
CA ILE A 40 31.31 12.40 25.95
C ILE A 40 31.57 10.90 25.72
N ASN A 41 32.83 10.47 25.64
CA ASN A 41 33.16 9.06 25.47
C ASN A 41 32.78 8.24 26.71
N ASP A 42 33.07 8.72 27.92
CA ASP A 42 32.72 8.03 29.17
C ASP A 42 31.19 7.85 29.27
N GLN A 43 30.41 8.89 28.94
CA GLN A 43 28.94 8.81 28.87
C GLN A 43 28.46 7.81 27.80
N LYS A 44 29.11 7.80 26.63
CA LYS A 44 28.77 6.87 25.54
C LYS A 44 29.03 5.42 25.94
N ASP A 45 30.12 5.17 26.65
CA ASP A 45 30.47 3.84 27.15
C ASP A 45 29.48 3.37 28.22
N GLU A 46 29.09 4.25 29.15
CA GLU A 46 28.06 3.95 30.17
C GLU A 46 26.70 3.60 29.52
N ILE A 47 26.26 4.38 28.52
CA ILE A 47 25.03 4.10 27.76
C ILE A 47 25.13 2.75 27.02
N ASN A 48 26.27 2.45 26.41
CA ASN A 48 26.49 1.19 25.71
C ASN A 48 26.49 -0.01 26.66
N GLU A 49 27.05 0.13 27.86
CA GLU A 49 26.98 -0.91 28.89
C GLU A 49 25.55 -1.13 29.37
N LEU A 50 24.80 -0.05 29.61
CA LEU A 50 23.40 -0.13 30.01
C LEU A 50 22.56 -0.87 28.95
N ASN A 51 22.72 -0.51 27.67
CA ASN A 51 22.04 -1.18 26.55
C ASN A 51 22.41 -2.67 26.46
N ARG A 52 23.70 -3.01 26.63
CA ARG A 52 24.15 -4.41 26.61
C ARG A 52 23.62 -5.22 27.79
N ALA A 53 23.47 -4.60 28.97
CA ALA A 53 22.88 -5.24 30.14
C ALA A 53 21.39 -5.47 29.93
N GLN A 54 20.67 -4.47 29.42
CA GLN A 54 19.25 -4.56 29.10
C GLN A 54 18.95 -5.65 28.06
N ASN A 55 19.73 -5.75 26.99
CA ASN A 55 19.59 -6.81 26.00
C ASN A 55 19.84 -8.21 26.57
N ARG A 56 20.90 -8.36 27.38
CA ARG A 56 21.19 -9.64 28.03
C ARG A 56 20.04 -10.06 28.94
N PHE A 57 19.47 -9.12 29.67
CA PHE A 57 18.30 -9.34 30.51
C PHE A 57 17.08 -9.82 29.69
N PHE A 58 16.72 -9.14 28.59
CA PHE A 58 15.59 -9.56 27.77
C PHE A 58 15.82 -10.93 27.09
N SER A 59 17.03 -11.19 26.59
CA SER A 59 17.36 -12.46 25.95
C SER A 59 17.33 -13.63 26.94
N SER A 60 17.87 -13.47 28.15
CA SER A 60 17.81 -14.53 29.17
C SER A 60 16.38 -14.73 29.67
N MET A 61 15.66 -13.64 29.91
CA MET A 61 14.28 -13.69 30.39
C MET A 61 13.35 -14.36 29.38
N SER A 62 13.55 -14.15 28.08
CA SER A 62 12.76 -14.86 27.06
C SER A 62 12.96 -16.38 27.10
N HIS A 63 14.21 -16.86 27.25
CA HIS A 63 14.47 -18.30 27.40
C HIS A 63 13.87 -18.87 28.69
N GLU A 64 13.98 -18.13 29.80
CA GLU A 64 13.41 -18.53 31.09
C GLU A 64 11.88 -18.51 31.10
N ILE A 65 11.23 -17.66 30.31
CA ILE A 65 9.77 -17.62 30.18
C ILE A 65 9.27 -18.65 29.15
N ARG A 66 10.01 -18.89 28.05
CA ARG A 66 9.61 -19.84 27.00
C ARG A 66 9.51 -21.27 27.53
N THR A 67 10.45 -21.66 28.39
CA THR A 67 10.51 -23.02 28.95
C THR A 67 9.25 -23.41 29.73
N PRO A 68 8.78 -22.65 30.75
CA PRO A 68 7.55 -22.98 31.46
C PRO A 68 6.29 -22.84 30.59
N ILE A 69 6.25 -21.90 29.63
CA ILE A 69 5.11 -21.78 28.71
C ILE A 69 4.99 -23.01 27.81
N ASN A 70 6.10 -23.49 27.26
CA ASN A 70 6.09 -24.70 26.44
C ASN A 70 5.62 -25.93 27.24
N THR A 71 5.96 -26.00 28.53
CA THR A 71 5.41 -27.02 29.44
C THR A 71 3.90 -26.87 29.63
N ILE A 72 3.40 -25.64 29.84
CA ILE A 72 1.95 -25.37 29.96
C ILE A 72 1.21 -25.76 28.68
N ILE A 73 1.72 -25.37 27.51
CA ILE A 73 1.16 -25.75 26.21
C ILE A 73 1.17 -27.27 26.06
N GLY A 74 2.28 -27.94 26.42
CA GLY A 74 2.40 -29.38 26.34
C GLY A 74 1.40 -30.12 27.23
N LEU A 75 1.21 -29.67 28.47
CA LEU A 75 0.21 -30.22 29.41
C LEU A 75 -1.22 -29.94 28.94
N ASN A 76 -1.48 -28.75 28.40
CA ASN A 76 -2.78 -28.36 27.90
C ASN A 76 -3.18 -29.16 26.65
N GLU A 77 -2.23 -29.43 25.76
CA GLU A 77 -2.41 -30.32 24.60
C GLU A 77 -2.71 -31.76 25.04
N MET A 78 -2.25 -32.21 26.23
CA MET A 78 -2.67 -33.50 26.78
C MET A 78 -4.14 -33.47 27.19
N ILE A 79 -4.62 -32.39 27.82
CA ILE A 79 -6.02 -32.22 28.22
C ILE A 79 -6.94 -32.22 26.99
N LEU A 80 -6.60 -31.47 25.94
CA LEU A 80 -7.37 -31.39 24.69
C LEU A 80 -7.48 -32.72 23.94
N ARG A 81 -6.58 -33.67 24.22
CA ARG A 81 -6.52 -34.98 23.55
C ARG A 81 -7.19 -36.09 24.35
N GLU A 82 -7.55 -35.85 25.60
CA GLU A 82 -8.37 -36.77 26.40
C GLU A 82 -9.86 -36.53 26.11
N ASN A 83 -10.69 -37.56 26.28
CA ASN A 83 -12.15 -37.40 26.21
C ASN A 83 -12.65 -36.67 27.49
N ALA A 84 -12.39 -35.37 27.54
CA ALA A 84 -12.81 -34.49 28.64
C ALA A 84 -14.22 -33.93 28.41
N SER A 85 -14.79 -33.28 29.42
CA SER A 85 -16.06 -32.55 29.26
C SER A 85 -15.88 -31.37 28.29
N THR A 86 -16.98 -30.94 27.65
CA THR A 86 -16.98 -29.77 26.76
C THR A 86 -16.43 -28.51 27.43
N GLU A 87 -16.68 -28.34 28.72
CA GLU A 87 -16.19 -27.22 29.53
C GLU A 87 -14.66 -27.27 29.72
N ILE A 88 -14.10 -28.46 29.96
CA ILE A 88 -12.64 -28.64 30.08
C ILE A 88 -11.92 -28.43 28.75
N ASN A 89 -12.53 -28.87 27.63
CA ASN A 89 -11.97 -28.62 26.31
C ASN A 89 -11.98 -27.12 25.96
N GLU A 90 -13.06 -26.42 26.30
CA GLU A 90 -13.15 -24.97 26.09
C GLU A 90 -12.12 -24.21 26.95
N ASP A 91 -11.95 -24.59 28.23
CA ASP A 91 -10.90 -24.05 29.10
C ASP A 91 -9.50 -24.33 28.55
N ALA A 92 -9.27 -25.53 28.02
CA ALA A 92 -7.99 -25.90 27.45
C ALA A 92 -7.71 -25.16 26.13
N GLU A 93 -8.68 -24.97 25.24
CA GLU A 93 -8.53 -24.13 24.05
C GLU A 93 -8.19 -22.68 24.43
N ASN A 94 -8.82 -22.16 25.48
CA ASN A 94 -8.54 -20.82 26.01
C ASN A 94 -7.11 -20.71 26.58
N ILE A 95 -6.63 -21.72 27.31
CA ILE A 95 -5.24 -21.77 27.82
C ILE A 95 -4.24 -21.84 26.66
N GLU A 96 -4.54 -22.61 25.61
CA GLU A 96 -3.69 -22.72 24.42
C GLU A 96 -3.57 -21.36 23.72
N SER A 97 -4.70 -20.67 23.54
CA SER A 97 -4.77 -19.34 22.95
C SER A 97 -3.99 -18.31 23.78
N ALA A 98 -4.19 -18.28 25.10
CA ALA A 98 -3.47 -17.39 26.01
C ALA A 98 -1.95 -17.64 25.98
N SER A 99 -1.53 -18.90 25.90
CA SER A 99 -0.12 -19.28 25.84
C SER A 99 0.54 -18.86 24.51
N LYS A 100 -0.17 -19.03 23.39
CA LYS A 100 0.27 -18.54 22.06
C LYS A 100 0.40 -17.02 22.03
N ILE A 101 -0.57 -16.30 22.61
CA ILE A 101 -0.50 -14.84 22.76
C ILE A 101 0.77 -14.48 23.53
N LEU A 102 1.00 -15.07 24.71
CA LEU A 102 2.15 -14.76 25.56
C LEU A 102 3.51 -14.97 24.86
N LEU A 103 3.65 -16.06 24.09
CA LEU A 103 4.85 -16.29 23.26
C LEU A 103 5.05 -15.19 22.22
N HIS A 104 3.96 -14.75 21.57
CA HIS A 104 4.00 -13.66 20.60
C HIS A 104 4.42 -12.34 21.26
N LEU A 105 3.88 -12.01 22.44
CA LEU A 105 4.24 -10.81 23.22
C LEU A 105 5.74 -10.77 23.53
N ILE A 106 6.29 -11.91 23.97
CA ILE A 106 7.71 -12.01 24.32
C ILE A 106 8.59 -11.83 23.09
N ASN A 107 8.20 -12.44 21.96
CA ASN A 107 8.94 -12.26 20.71
C ASN A 107 8.89 -10.81 20.22
N ASP A 108 7.74 -10.13 20.33
CA ASP A 108 7.61 -8.71 19.98
C ASP A 108 8.51 -7.82 20.86
N ILE A 109 8.57 -8.08 22.17
CA ILE A 109 9.45 -7.35 23.10
C ILE A 109 10.92 -7.59 22.78
N LEU A 110 11.29 -8.84 22.46
CA LEU A 110 12.65 -9.17 22.06
C LEU A 110 13.06 -8.50 20.76
N ASP A 111 12.21 -8.54 19.74
CA ASP A 111 12.47 -7.87 18.47
C ASP A 111 12.66 -6.37 18.73
N MET A 112 11.79 -5.73 19.51
CA MET A 112 11.93 -4.31 19.89
C MET A 112 13.25 -4.01 20.62
N SER A 113 13.68 -4.88 21.54
CA SER A 113 14.97 -4.74 22.25
C SER A 113 16.16 -4.84 21.29
N LYS A 114 16.11 -5.77 20.33
CA LYS A 114 17.15 -5.92 19.30
C LYS A 114 17.22 -4.71 18.37
N PHE A 115 16.08 -4.12 18.04
CA PHE A 115 16.01 -2.87 17.28
C PHE A 115 16.62 -1.68 18.04
N GLN A 116 16.24 -1.46 19.31
CA GLN A 116 16.74 -0.33 20.11
C GLN A 116 18.26 -0.37 20.31
N SER A 117 18.83 -1.58 20.35
CA SER A 117 20.26 -1.80 20.54
C SER A 117 21.06 -1.87 19.24
N GLY A 118 20.41 -1.76 18.08
CA GLY A 118 21.05 -1.83 16.76
C GLY A 118 21.60 -3.22 16.42
N GLN A 119 21.18 -4.27 17.12
CA GLN A 119 21.60 -5.67 16.89
C GLN A 119 20.72 -6.39 15.86
N MET A 120 19.72 -5.70 15.31
CA MET A 120 18.81 -6.29 14.33
C MET A 120 19.48 -6.31 12.95
N GLU A 121 19.77 -7.51 12.47
CA GLU A 121 20.35 -7.74 11.14
C GLU A 121 19.34 -8.43 10.23
N LEU A 122 19.28 -8.00 8.96
CA LEU A 122 18.51 -8.67 7.92
C LEU A 122 19.34 -9.84 7.38
N ASN A 123 18.69 -10.98 7.15
CA ASN A 123 19.33 -12.13 6.52
C ASN A 123 18.78 -12.34 5.09
N PRO A 124 19.30 -11.60 4.09
CA PRO A 124 18.79 -11.69 2.73
C PRO A 124 19.14 -13.05 2.10
N THR A 125 18.11 -13.82 1.76
CA THR A 125 18.20 -15.11 1.08
C THR A 125 17.39 -15.07 -0.21
N VAL A 126 17.65 -16.02 -1.12
CA VAL A 126 16.82 -16.17 -2.32
C VAL A 126 15.54 -16.89 -1.93
N TYR A 127 14.39 -16.29 -2.24
CA TYR A 127 13.09 -16.86 -1.94
C TYR A 127 12.15 -16.77 -3.15
N ARG A 128 11.16 -17.66 -3.18
CA ARG A 128 10.12 -17.69 -4.20
C ARG A 128 8.94 -16.85 -3.75
N THR A 129 8.65 -15.80 -4.50
CA THR A 129 7.62 -14.81 -4.16
C THR A 129 6.24 -15.44 -4.08
N GLY A 130 5.90 -16.33 -5.03
CA GLY A 130 4.60 -17.00 -5.06
C GLY A 130 4.35 -17.88 -3.84
N ASP A 131 5.36 -18.64 -3.41
CA ASP A 131 5.27 -19.54 -2.25
C ASP A 131 5.07 -18.73 -0.97
N MET A 132 5.86 -17.66 -0.79
CA MET A 132 5.73 -16.75 0.35
C MET A 132 4.32 -16.13 0.45
N ILE A 133 3.77 -15.65 -0.68
CA ILE A 133 2.42 -15.07 -0.71
C ILE A 133 1.35 -16.12 -0.39
N THR A 134 1.52 -17.34 -0.93
CA THR A 134 0.60 -18.46 -0.70
C THR A 134 0.56 -18.84 0.79
N ASP A 135 1.73 -18.95 1.43
CA ASP A 135 1.83 -19.25 2.86
C ASP A 135 1.11 -18.21 3.72
N VAL A 136 1.37 -16.92 3.47
CA VAL A 136 0.72 -15.83 4.22
C VAL A 136 -0.79 -15.86 4.02
N ALA A 137 -1.23 -16.01 2.78
CA ALA A 137 -2.64 -15.97 2.48
C ALA A 137 -3.41 -17.18 3.04
N GLY A 138 -2.82 -18.37 3.02
CA GLY A 138 -3.41 -19.56 3.64
C GLY A 138 -3.64 -19.39 5.14
N MET A 139 -2.68 -18.78 5.86
CA MET A 139 -2.84 -18.50 7.29
C MET A 139 -3.97 -17.50 7.58
N ILE A 140 -4.10 -16.47 6.75
CA ILE A 140 -5.06 -15.38 6.93
C ILE A 140 -6.48 -15.79 6.53
N TRP A 141 -6.61 -16.64 5.51
CA TRP A 141 -7.90 -17.16 5.06
C TRP A 141 -8.66 -17.91 6.17
N VAL A 142 -7.96 -18.74 6.96
CA VAL A 142 -8.55 -19.47 8.10
C VAL A 142 -9.16 -18.49 9.10
N ARG A 143 -8.40 -17.44 9.48
CA ARG A 143 -8.86 -16.42 10.43
C ARG A 143 -10.01 -15.57 9.88
N ALA A 144 -9.98 -15.24 8.59
CA ALA A 144 -11.06 -14.50 7.96
C ALA A 144 -12.37 -15.32 7.98
N ARG A 145 -12.29 -16.63 7.69
CA ARG A 145 -13.42 -17.55 7.73
C ARG A 145 -14.00 -17.71 9.13
N GLU A 146 -13.16 -17.82 10.17
CA GLU A 146 -13.62 -17.86 11.57
C GLU A 146 -14.47 -16.64 11.94
N LYS A 147 -14.18 -15.49 11.33
CA LYS A 147 -14.94 -14.24 11.50
C LYS A 147 -16.02 -13.99 10.43
N ASN A 148 -16.25 -14.92 9.52
CA ASN A 148 -17.15 -14.74 8.36
C ASN A 148 -16.84 -13.51 7.49
N LEU A 149 -15.55 -13.17 7.34
CA LEU A 149 -15.09 -12.09 6.46
C LEU A 149 -14.73 -12.64 5.07
N SER A 150 -15.00 -11.86 4.03
CA SER A 150 -14.47 -12.16 2.69
C SER A 150 -12.98 -11.82 2.64
N PHE A 151 -12.14 -12.74 2.16
CA PHE A 151 -10.71 -12.50 1.99
C PHE A 151 -10.31 -12.74 0.54
N GLN A 152 -9.81 -11.69 -0.11
CA GLN A 152 -9.38 -11.72 -1.51
C GLN A 152 -7.89 -11.40 -1.62
N VAL A 153 -7.20 -12.07 -2.53
CA VAL A 153 -5.80 -11.78 -2.83
C VAL A 153 -5.63 -11.63 -4.33
N ASP A 154 -5.00 -10.52 -4.72
CA ASP A 154 -4.70 -10.17 -6.09
C ASP A 154 -3.17 -9.99 -6.25
N VAL A 155 -2.59 -10.66 -7.23
CA VAL A 155 -1.13 -10.66 -7.47
C VAL A 155 -0.87 -10.31 -8.92
N ALA A 156 -0.10 -9.23 -9.14
CA ALA A 156 0.25 -8.79 -10.47
C ALA A 156 1.10 -9.85 -11.20
N PRO A 157 0.75 -10.22 -12.45
CA PRO A 157 1.44 -11.29 -13.17
C PRO A 157 2.90 -10.93 -13.52
N GLY A 158 3.24 -9.64 -13.57
CA GLY A 158 4.60 -9.13 -13.81
C GLY A 158 5.56 -9.24 -12.61
N LEU A 159 5.09 -9.74 -11.46
CA LEU A 159 5.91 -9.89 -10.26
C LEU A 159 7.05 -10.90 -10.48
N PRO A 160 8.31 -10.61 -10.09
CA PRO A 160 9.40 -11.58 -10.22
C PRO A 160 9.15 -12.85 -9.39
N ALA A 161 9.40 -14.02 -10.00
CA ALA A 161 9.18 -15.32 -9.35
C ALA A 161 10.16 -15.57 -8.19
N GLU A 162 11.40 -15.11 -8.34
CA GLU A 162 12.46 -15.26 -7.34
C GLU A 162 13.07 -13.89 -7.01
N MET A 163 13.23 -13.63 -5.72
CA MET A 163 13.78 -12.38 -5.18
C MET A 163 14.82 -12.68 -4.11
N MET A 164 15.66 -11.70 -3.81
CA MET A 164 16.67 -11.78 -2.76
C MET A 164 16.35 -10.78 -1.65
N GLY A 165 15.98 -11.30 -0.48
CA GLY A 165 15.53 -10.52 0.68
C GLY A 165 15.27 -11.40 1.89
N ASP A 166 14.80 -10.82 2.99
CA ASP A 166 14.50 -11.56 4.22
C ASP A 166 13.02 -11.97 4.23
N GLU A 167 12.75 -13.17 3.68
CA GLU A 167 11.39 -13.73 3.54
C GLU A 167 10.64 -13.76 4.88
N MET A 168 11.31 -14.16 5.96
CA MET A 168 10.71 -14.30 7.28
C MET A 168 10.21 -12.96 7.81
N ARG A 169 10.99 -11.89 7.62
CA ARG A 169 10.59 -10.53 8.05
C ARG A 169 9.50 -9.96 7.16
N ILE A 170 9.51 -10.25 5.86
CA ILE A 170 8.41 -9.86 4.96
C ILE A 170 7.10 -10.57 5.37
N LYS A 171 7.14 -11.89 5.64
CA LYS A 171 6.00 -12.64 6.18
C LYS A 171 5.49 -12.01 7.48
N GLN A 172 6.38 -11.67 8.41
CA GLN A 172 6.03 -11.03 9.67
C GLN A 172 5.34 -9.66 9.47
N ILE A 173 5.83 -8.84 8.53
CA ILE A 173 5.18 -7.58 8.16
C ILE A 173 3.74 -7.81 7.68
N LEU A 174 3.56 -8.71 6.71
CA LEU A 174 2.26 -8.96 6.09
C LEU A 174 1.26 -9.56 7.08
N ILE A 175 1.69 -10.56 7.87
CA ILE A 175 0.85 -11.21 8.88
C ILE A 175 0.37 -10.19 9.92
N ASN A 176 1.24 -9.29 10.38
CA ASN A 176 0.86 -8.27 11.36
C ASN A 176 -0.23 -7.33 10.83
N ILE A 177 -0.12 -6.87 9.59
CA ILE A 177 -1.10 -5.96 8.99
C ILE A 177 -2.41 -6.70 8.68
N LEU A 178 -2.34 -7.90 8.09
CA LEU A 178 -3.52 -8.70 7.75
C LEU A 178 -4.29 -9.14 9.00
N ASN A 179 -3.58 -9.51 10.08
CA ASN A 179 -4.22 -9.78 11.36
C ASN A 179 -4.92 -8.54 11.90
N ASN A 180 -4.31 -7.35 11.82
CA ASN A 180 -4.97 -6.11 12.21
C ASN A 180 -6.22 -5.85 11.35
N ALA A 181 -6.15 -6.03 10.03
CA ALA A 181 -7.29 -5.90 9.13
C ALA A 181 -8.47 -6.81 9.54
N ILE A 182 -8.21 -8.11 9.78
CA ILE A 182 -9.23 -9.07 10.26
C ILE A 182 -9.73 -8.72 11.66
N LYS A 183 -8.85 -8.22 12.52
CA LYS A 183 -9.17 -7.89 13.91
C LYS A 183 -10.14 -6.71 14.00
N TYR A 184 -9.91 -5.67 13.22
CA TYR A 184 -10.68 -4.42 13.22
C TYR A 184 -11.82 -4.39 12.20
N THR A 185 -11.99 -5.44 11.40
CA THR A 185 -13.16 -5.63 10.54
C THR A 185 -14.14 -6.59 11.20
N LYS A 186 -15.38 -6.13 11.44
CA LYS A 186 -16.44 -6.97 12.01
C LYS A 186 -17.19 -7.73 10.92
N GLU A 187 -17.55 -7.03 9.85
CA GLU A 187 -18.27 -7.54 8.69
C GLU A 187 -17.68 -6.90 7.42
N GLY A 188 -17.76 -7.58 6.29
CA GLY A 188 -17.26 -7.09 5.00
C GLY A 188 -16.08 -7.88 4.47
N SER A 189 -15.05 -7.20 3.98
CA SER A 189 -13.94 -7.83 3.26
C SER A 189 -12.56 -7.26 3.61
N VAL A 190 -11.56 -8.11 3.46
CA VAL A 190 -10.14 -7.76 3.50
C VAL A 190 -9.51 -8.20 2.19
N THR A 191 -8.81 -7.29 1.52
CA THR A 191 -8.15 -7.56 0.24
C THR A 191 -6.65 -7.31 0.36
N MET A 192 -5.85 -8.27 -0.09
CA MET A 192 -4.40 -8.11 -0.24
C MET A 192 -4.04 -8.00 -1.73
N THR A 193 -3.41 -6.92 -2.14
CA THR A 193 -2.91 -6.74 -3.50
C THR A 193 -1.39 -6.69 -3.48
N VAL A 194 -0.74 -7.41 -4.39
CA VAL A 194 0.73 -7.41 -4.53
C VAL A 194 1.10 -7.03 -5.96
N GLY A 195 1.87 -5.96 -6.11
CA GLY A 195 2.41 -5.53 -7.39
C GLY A 195 3.89 -5.18 -7.32
N CYS A 196 4.45 -4.79 -8.45
CA CYS A 196 5.83 -4.29 -8.51
C CYS A 196 5.99 -3.17 -9.54
N GLU A 197 6.96 -2.30 -9.29
CA GLU A 197 7.46 -1.29 -10.21
C GLU A 197 8.96 -1.54 -10.45
N GLU A 198 9.40 -1.50 -11.70
CA GLU A 198 10.83 -1.65 -12.02
C GLU A 198 11.59 -0.39 -11.59
N ILE A 199 12.70 -0.57 -10.86
CA ILE A 199 13.64 0.51 -10.52
C ILE A 199 14.78 0.51 -11.52
N ASP A 200 15.40 -0.66 -11.71
CA ASP A 200 16.51 -0.90 -12.64
C ASP A 200 16.50 -2.37 -13.10
N GLU A 201 17.47 -2.79 -13.94
CA GLU A 201 17.55 -4.16 -14.48
C GLU A 201 17.64 -5.26 -13.41
N HIS A 202 18.00 -4.93 -12.17
CA HIS A 202 18.27 -5.87 -11.08
C HIS A 202 17.40 -5.63 -9.85
N ARG A 203 16.71 -4.49 -9.74
CA ARG A 203 15.91 -4.10 -8.59
C ARG A 203 14.48 -3.76 -9.00
N VAL A 204 13.55 -4.25 -8.21
CA VAL A 204 12.12 -3.96 -8.30
C VAL A 204 11.66 -3.39 -6.97
N LYS A 205 10.74 -2.43 -7.01
CA LYS A 205 10.00 -1.98 -5.84
C LYS A 205 8.75 -2.84 -5.74
N VAL A 206 8.66 -3.71 -4.74
CA VAL A 206 7.46 -4.52 -4.50
C VAL A 206 6.50 -3.71 -3.63
N ILE A 207 5.24 -3.67 -4.04
CA ILE A 207 4.19 -2.88 -3.40
C ILE A 207 3.13 -3.86 -2.88
N TYR A 208 3.00 -3.93 -1.57
CA TYR A 208 1.96 -4.68 -0.88
C TYR A 208 0.88 -3.72 -0.42
N THR A 209 -0.38 -3.97 -0.77
CA THR A 209 -1.52 -3.17 -0.36
C THR A 209 -2.50 -4.05 0.39
N VAL A 210 -2.83 -3.70 1.62
CA VAL A 210 -3.86 -4.39 2.42
C VAL A 210 -4.99 -3.41 2.67
N THR A 211 -6.16 -3.69 2.10
CA THR A 211 -7.37 -2.89 2.27
C THR A 211 -8.38 -3.66 3.13
N ASP A 212 -8.92 -3.01 4.15
CA ASP A 212 -9.98 -3.50 5.01
C ASP A 212 -11.22 -2.59 4.93
N THR A 213 -12.41 -3.17 5.10
CA THR A 213 -13.67 -2.43 5.20
C THR A 213 -14.11 -2.23 6.65
N GLY A 214 -13.16 -2.21 7.60
CA GLY A 214 -13.42 -2.16 9.03
C GLY A 214 -13.75 -0.76 9.55
N VAL A 215 -13.51 -0.55 10.85
CA VAL A 215 -13.89 0.70 11.55
C VAL A 215 -13.11 1.93 11.07
N GLY A 216 -12.03 1.75 10.32
CA GLY A 216 -11.13 2.84 9.93
C GLY A 216 -10.41 3.49 11.12
N ILE A 217 -9.56 4.45 10.81
CA ILE A 217 -8.67 5.14 11.76
C ILE A 217 -8.99 6.64 11.71
N ARG A 218 -9.12 7.28 12.88
CA ARG A 218 -9.33 8.73 12.97
C ARG A 218 -8.08 9.48 12.51
N LYS A 219 -8.26 10.57 11.76
CA LYS A 219 -7.17 11.39 11.20
C LYS A 219 -6.15 11.86 12.25
N GLU A 220 -6.62 12.25 13.43
CA GLU A 220 -5.77 12.68 14.56
C GLU A 220 -4.88 11.57 15.14
N SER A 221 -5.21 10.30 14.87
CA SER A 221 -4.48 9.14 15.38
C SER A 221 -3.44 8.59 14.41
N ILE A 222 -3.55 8.90 13.11
CA ILE A 222 -2.64 8.42 12.05
C ILE A 222 -1.16 8.76 12.34
N PRO A 223 -0.78 9.99 12.77
CA PRO A 223 0.62 10.34 13.02
C PRO A 223 1.29 9.49 14.10
N TYR A 224 0.49 8.86 14.96
CA TYR A 224 0.94 8.13 16.14
C TYR A 224 0.75 6.63 16.03
N LEU A 225 0.34 6.14 14.86
CA LEU A 225 0.00 4.73 14.64
C LEU A 225 1.21 3.80 14.81
N PHE A 226 2.39 4.31 14.53
CA PHE A 226 3.66 3.58 14.59
C PHE A 226 4.45 3.85 15.89
N ASP A 227 3.86 4.58 16.85
CA ASP A 227 4.48 4.80 18.17
C ASP A 227 4.37 3.53 19.03
N ALA A 228 5.47 3.17 19.68
CA ALA A 228 5.51 2.01 20.58
C ALA A 228 4.52 2.17 21.74
N PHE A 229 3.79 1.08 22.05
CA PHE A 229 2.82 0.97 23.15
C PHE A 229 1.60 1.91 23.08
N LYS A 230 1.43 2.63 21.98
CA LYS A 230 0.29 3.53 21.80
C LYS A 230 -0.86 2.79 21.13
N ARG A 231 -2.04 2.85 21.74
CA ARG A 231 -3.28 2.28 21.21
C ARG A 231 -4.23 3.40 20.83
N VAL A 232 -4.83 3.28 19.65
CA VAL A 232 -5.83 4.22 19.13
C VAL A 232 -7.22 3.82 19.66
N ASP A 233 -8.00 4.79 20.15
CA ASP A 233 -9.37 4.66 20.66
C ASP A 233 -9.54 3.63 21.81
N THR A 234 -8.96 3.90 22.97
CA THR A 234 -9.12 3.09 24.19
C THR A 234 -10.58 3.01 24.68
N GLU A 235 -11.41 4.01 24.39
CA GLU A 235 -12.79 4.11 24.88
C GLU A 235 -13.79 3.20 24.13
N ASN A 236 -13.63 3.01 22.81
CA ASN A 236 -14.55 2.20 21.98
C ASN A 236 -14.03 0.79 21.65
N ASN A 237 -12.73 0.55 21.78
CA ASN A 237 -12.08 -0.74 21.47
C ASN A 237 -11.67 -1.52 22.72
N PHE A 238 -12.40 -1.36 23.83
CA PHE A 238 -12.09 -1.97 25.13
C PHE A 238 -11.98 -3.51 25.07
N MET A 239 -12.68 -4.14 24.11
CA MET A 239 -12.73 -5.59 23.92
C MET A 239 -11.67 -6.14 22.94
N ILE A 240 -10.81 -5.30 22.35
CA ILE A 240 -9.85 -5.72 21.31
C ILE A 240 -8.43 -5.78 21.92
N GLU A 241 -7.96 -6.96 22.30
CA GLU A 241 -6.65 -7.18 22.95
C GLU A 241 -5.46 -6.92 22.01
N GLY A 242 -4.37 -6.29 22.49
CA GLY A 242 -3.13 -6.11 21.71
C GLY A 242 -2.08 -5.22 22.38
N THR A 243 -0.80 -5.48 22.08
CA THR A 243 0.39 -4.80 22.67
C THR A 243 0.62 -3.37 22.23
N GLY A 244 0.12 -3.01 21.05
CA GLY A 244 0.56 -1.78 20.37
C GLY A 244 1.99 -1.85 19.82
N LEU A 245 2.63 -3.03 19.78
CA LEU A 245 3.98 -3.19 19.24
C LEU A 245 4.01 -3.61 17.76
N GLY A 246 2.98 -4.33 17.29
CA GLY A 246 2.99 -4.91 15.94
C GLY A 246 3.25 -3.90 14.81
N LEU A 247 2.57 -2.75 14.80
CA LEU A 247 2.79 -1.72 13.77
C LEU A 247 4.14 -1.00 13.94
N THR A 248 4.63 -0.84 15.16
CA THR A 248 5.98 -0.28 15.40
C THR A 248 7.05 -1.21 14.79
N ILE A 249 6.92 -2.51 15.02
CA ILE A 249 7.83 -3.54 14.48
C ILE A 249 7.77 -3.54 12.94
N VAL A 250 6.56 -3.47 12.36
CA VAL A 250 6.38 -3.33 10.91
C VAL A 250 7.14 -2.13 10.36
N LYS A 251 6.97 -0.95 10.98
CA LYS A 251 7.64 0.28 10.55
C LYS A 251 9.16 0.13 10.58
N GLN A 252 9.69 -0.44 11.67
CA GLN A 252 11.12 -0.66 11.83
C GLN A 252 11.70 -1.64 10.78
N PHE A 253 10.99 -2.72 10.46
CA PHE A 253 11.42 -3.64 9.39
C PHE A 253 11.39 -2.98 8.01
N VAL A 254 10.32 -2.27 7.70
CA VAL A 254 10.20 -1.55 6.41
C VAL A 254 11.33 -0.53 6.27
N ASP A 255 11.63 0.23 7.32
CA ASP A 255 12.73 1.20 7.32
C ASP A 255 14.11 0.53 7.18
N LEU A 256 14.36 -0.61 7.88
CA LEU A 256 15.59 -1.39 7.72
C LEU A 256 15.77 -1.93 6.30
N MET A 257 14.68 -2.30 5.63
CA MET A 257 14.69 -2.76 4.24
C MET A 257 14.79 -1.61 3.22
N GLY A 258 14.89 -0.35 3.68
CA GLY A 258 14.93 0.83 2.81
C GLY A 258 13.59 1.11 2.11
N GLY A 259 12.50 0.59 2.65
CA GLY A 259 11.15 0.73 2.14
C GLY A 259 10.39 1.92 2.73
N ARG A 260 9.10 1.99 2.41
CA ARG A 260 8.14 2.97 2.97
C ARG A 260 6.82 2.29 3.30
N ILE A 261 6.13 2.84 4.29
CA ILE A 261 4.79 2.40 4.68
C ILE A 261 3.89 3.63 4.83
N ASN A 262 2.76 3.63 4.12
CA ASN A 262 1.75 4.68 4.12
C ASN A 262 0.39 4.09 4.53
N VAL A 263 -0.49 4.93 5.07
CA VAL A 263 -1.81 4.52 5.53
C VAL A 263 -2.86 5.52 5.10
N ASN A 264 -3.79 5.06 4.26
CA ASN A 264 -4.97 5.81 3.87
C ASN A 264 -6.18 5.22 4.59
N SER A 265 -6.80 5.98 5.49
CA SER A 265 -7.92 5.47 6.28
C SER A 265 -8.98 6.54 6.48
N VAL A 266 -10.24 6.12 6.38
CA VAL A 266 -11.39 6.96 6.71
C VAL A 266 -12.18 6.28 7.80
N TYR A 267 -12.41 7.01 8.89
CA TYR A 267 -13.19 6.50 10.00
C TYR A 267 -14.56 6.00 9.51
N THR A 268 -14.95 4.82 10.00
CA THR A 268 -16.12 4.00 9.64
C THR A 268 -16.18 3.43 8.22
N LYS A 269 -15.21 3.73 7.34
CA LYS A 269 -15.17 3.23 5.96
C LYS A 269 -14.06 2.21 5.68
N GLY A 270 -13.12 2.04 6.60
CA GLY A 270 -12.01 1.10 6.51
C GLY A 270 -10.65 1.76 6.33
N SER A 271 -9.61 0.94 6.18
CA SER A 271 -8.23 1.40 6.02
C SER A 271 -7.52 0.71 4.87
N THR A 272 -6.50 1.34 4.33
CA THR A 272 -5.60 0.79 3.32
C THR A 272 -4.16 1.06 3.75
N PHE A 273 -3.43 -0.01 4.02
CA PHE A 273 -2.00 0.01 4.30
C PHE A 273 -1.23 -0.28 3.03
N ILE A 274 -0.28 0.58 2.68
CA ILE A 274 0.55 0.45 1.48
C ILE A 274 2.00 0.34 1.95
N ILE A 275 2.66 -0.76 1.59
CA ILE A 275 4.06 -1.01 1.91
C ILE A 275 4.85 -1.15 0.62
N GLU A 276 5.90 -0.35 0.50
CA GLU A 276 6.83 -0.40 -0.62
C GLU A 276 8.18 -0.91 -0.13
N ILE A 277 8.69 -2.00 -0.70
CA ILE A 277 9.99 -2.57 -0.33
C ILE A 277 10.84 -2.75 -1.59
N PRO A 278 12.03 -2.10 -1.69
CA PRO A 278 12.96 -2.38 -2.77
C PRO A 278 13.59 -3.77 -2.58
N GLN A 279 13.50 -4.61 -3.60
CA GLN A 279 13.98 -5.98 -3.62
C GLN A 279 14.83 -6.24 -4.86
N ARG A 280 15.84 -7.11 -4.73
CA ARG A 280 16.64 -7.53 -5.88
C ARG A 280 15.98 -8.75 -6.53
N ARG A 281 15.71 -8.69 -7.83
CA ARG A 281 15.20 -9.85 -8.58
C ARG A 281 16.32 -10.85 -8.83
N VAL A 282 16.02 -12.14 -8.72
CA VAL A 282 16.94 -13.22 -9.06
C VAL A 282 16.35 -13.94 -10.28
N GLY A 283 16.83 -13.59 -11.47
CA GLY A 283 16.36 -14.18 -12.72
C GLY A 283 15.26 -13.39 -13.45
N ARG A 284 14.88 -13.94 -14.62
CA ARG A 284 13.89 -13.33 -15.53
C ARG A 284 12.47 -13.89 -15.39
N GLY A 285 12.29 -14.94 -14.60
CA GLY A 285 10.99 -15.57 -14.37
C GLY A 285 10.02 -14.61 -13.68
N MET A 286 8.78 -14.62 -14.14
CA MET A 286 7.65 -13.93 -13.52
C MET A 286 6.73 -14.97 -12.87
N VAL A 287 5.99 -14.57 -11.83
CA VAL A 287 5.01 -15.44 -11.16
C VAL A 287 3.92 -15.89 -12.15
N GLY A 288 3.51 -15.02 -13.08
CA GLY A 288 2.42 -15.29 -14.03
C GLY A 288 1.03 -15.20 -13.39
N GLU A 289 -0.01 -15.69 -14.08
CA GLU A 289 -1.37 -15.74 -13.54
C GLU A 289 -1.45 -16.76 -12.40
N MET A 290 -1.53 -16.26 -11.16
CA MET A 290 -1.71 -17.08 -9.98
C MET A 290 -3.19 -17.48 -9.87
N ARG A 291 -3.55 -18.67 -10.38
CA ARG A 291 -4.94 -19.17 -10.30
C ARG A 291 -5.30 -19.50 -8.84
N VAL A 292 -6.27 -18.76 -8.30
CA VAL A 292 -6.89 -18.92 -6.97
C VAL A 292 -7.43 -20.34 -6.72
N SER A 293 -7.61 -21.16 -7.75
CA SER A 293 -8.10 -22.53 -7.66
C SER A 293 -7.25 -23.48 -6.79
N ARG A 294 -5.96 -23.21 -6.56
CA ARG A 294 -5.15 -24.02 -5.61
C ARG A 294 -5.52 -23.81 -4.14
N TRP A 295 -6.16 -22.70 -3.82
CA TRP A 295 -6.46 -22.31 -2.43
C TRP A 295 -7.61 -23.14 -1.85
N HIS A 296 -8.49 -23.65 -2.74
CA HIS A 296 -9.59 -24.51 -2.37
C HIS A 296 -9.19 -25.99 -2.20
N SER A 297 -8.12 -26.44 -2.87
CA SER A 297 -7.65 -27.83 -2.81
C SER A 297 -6.71 -28.12 -1.63
N GLU A 298 -5.97 -27.12 -1.13
CA GLU A 298 -5.04 -27.29 0.02
C GLU A 298 -5.60 -26.76 1.35
N GLY A 299 -6.73 -26.02 1.30
CA GLY A 299 -7.41 -25.44 2.47
C GLY A 299 -8.44 -26.35 3.14
N ASN A 300 -8.59 -27.61 2.73
CA ASN A 300 -9.57 -28.53 3.30
C ASN A 300 -9.08 -29.11 4.65
N ARG A 301 -9.08 -28.30 5.70
CA ARG A 301 -9.04 -28.77 7.11
C ARG A 301 -10.45 -28.93 7.69
N GLY A 302 -11.28 -29.73 7.02
CA GLY A 302 -12.41 -30.39 7.65
C GLY A 302 -12.09 -31.88 7.74
N THR A 303 -11.70 -32.34 8.94
CA THR A 303 -11.17 -33.69 9.24
C THR A 303 -9.88 -34.07 8.50
N TYR A 304 -8.76 -34.07 9.22
CA TYR A 304 -7.50 -34.66 8.75
C TYR A 304 -7.74 -36.12 8.34
N ARG A 305 -7.36 -36.47 7.11
CA ARG A 305 -7.28 -37.84 6.59
C ARG A 305 -5.89 -38.01 5.99
N ALA A 306 -5.19 -39.08 6.38
CA ALA A 306 -3.85 -39.38 5.89
C ALA A 306 -3.83 -39.41 4.35
N SER A 307 -2.84 -38.76 3.75
CA SER A 307 -2.69 -38.67 2.28
C SER A 307 -2.27 -40.00 1.63
N PHE A 308 -1.86 -40.96 2.45
CA PHE A 308 -1.53 -42.34 2.09
C PHE A 308 -1.59 -43.24 3.34
N VAL A 309 -1.60 -44.55 3.11
CA VAL A 309 -1.50 -45.58 4.16
C VAL A 309 -0.38 -46.56 3.80
N ALA A 310 0.52 -46.83 4.74
CA ALA A 310 1.71 -47.68 4.55
C ALA A 310 2.01 -48.59 5.77
N PRO A 311 1.14 -49.57 6.08
CA PRO A 311 1.28 -50.44 7.26
C PRO A 311 2.51 -51.35 7.21
N GLY A 312 3.08 -51.57 6.03
CA GLY A 312 4.32 -52.35 5.85
C GLY A 312 5.58 -51.58 6.20
N ALA A 313 5.54 -50.24 6.20
CA ALA A 313 6.72 -49.40 6.40
C ALA A 313 7.12 -49.29 7.88
N SER A 314 8.42 -49.27 8.14
CA SER A 314 9.04 -49.11 9.46
C SER A 314 9.86 -47.82 9.51
N VAL A 315 9.57 -46.94 10.46
CA VAL A 315 10.21 -45.63 10.61
C VAL A 315 10.86 -45.52 11.99
N LEU A 316 12.10 -45.05 12.05
CA LEU A 316 12.79 -44.73 13.30
C LEU A 316 12.79 -43.22 13.52
N VAL A 317 12.45 -42.77 14.73
CA VAL A 317 12.49 -41.36 15.13
C VAL A 317 13.43 -41.21 16.31
N VAL A 318 14.43 -40.33 16.18
CA VAL A 318 15.48 -40.10 17.17
C VAL A 318 15.43 -38.64 17.62
N ASP A 319 15.17 -38.41 18.90
CA ASP A 319 15.09 -37.07 19.50
C ASP A 319 15.29 -37.19 21.02
N ASP A 320 16.07 -36.29 21.62
CA ASP A 320 16.36 -36.31 23.07
C ASP A 320 15.17 -35.87 23.93
N THR A 321 14.20 -35.22 23.31
CA THR A 321 13.03 -34.67 23.96
C THR A 321 11.83 -35.59 23.75
N GLU A 322 11.39 -36.27 24.81
CA GLU A 322 10.26 -37.22 24.80
C GLU A 322 8.98 -36.61 24.18
N THR A 323 8.77 -35.30 24.38
CA THR A 323 7.64 -34.57 23.77
C THR A 323 7.72 -34.54 22.24
N ASN A 324 8.91 -34.35 21.65
CA ASN A 324 9.09 -34.31 20.20
C ASN A 324 8.84 -35.69 19.57
N LEU A 325 9.34 -36.76 20.22
CA LEU A 325 9.07 -38.14 19.82
C LEU A 325 7.56 -38.42 19.77
N MET A 326 6.83 -38.01 20.80
CA MET A 326 5.37 -38.16 20.87
C MET A 326 4.64 -37.33 19.79
N VAL A 327 5.14 -36.14 19.45
CA VAL A 327 4.54 -35.31 18.37
C VAL A 327 4.68 -36.02 17.03
N VAL A 328 5.88 -36.50 16.67
CA VAL A 328 6.10 -37.20 15.39
C VAL A 328 5.27 -38.48 15.30
N GLU A 329 5.22 -39.26 16.39
CA GLU A 329 4.40 -40.48 16.45
C GLU A 329 2.91 -40.20 16.23
N LYS A 330 2.38 -39.13 16.84
CA LYS A 330 0.98 -38.72 16.67
C LYS A 330 0.68 -38.18 15.27
N LEU A 331 1.61 -37.41 14.69
CA LEU A 331 1.46 -36.86 13.34
C LEU A 331 1.42 -37.94 12.26
N LEU A 332 2.10 -39.06 12.47
CA LEU A 332 2.16 -40.15 11.49
C LEU A 332 1.18 -41.30 11.79
N ARG A 333 0.42 -41.23 12.88
CA ARG A 333 -0.48 -42.31 13.35
C ARG A 333 -1.45 -42.79 12.27
N ASP A 334 -2.10 -41.86 11.57
CA ASP A 334 -3.14 -42.19 10.60
C ASP A 334 -2.59 -42.75 9.27
N THR A 335 -1.27 -42.63 9.05
CA THR A 335 -0.58 -43.29 7.92
C THR A 335 -0.34 -44.79 8.15
N GLN A 336 -0.61 -45.28 9.38
CA GLN A 336 -0.43 -46.67 9.82
C GLN A 336 1.01 -47.21 9.75
N VAL A 337 2.01 -46.36 9.53
CA VAL A 337 3.42 -46.77 9.54
C VAL A 337 3.85 -47.27 10.93
N ARG A 338 4.79 -48.22 10.97
CA ARG A 338 5.34 -48.74 12.23
C ARG A 338 6.45 -47.82 12.73
N ILE A 339 6.15 -47.01 13.73
CA ILE A 339 7.08 -46.01 14.27
C ILE A 339 7.79 -46.59 15.50
N THR A 340 9.12 -46.48 15.52
CA THR A 340 9.95 -46.74 16.70
C THR A 340 10.59 -45.42 17.12
N CYS A 341 10.42 -45.03 18.38
CA CYS A 341 10.98 -43.79 18.92
C CYS A 341 12.11 -44.11 19.90
N VAL A 342 13.24 -43.42 19.79
CA VAL A 342 14.41 -43.61 20.67
C VAL A 342 14.96 -42.26 21.15
N PRO A 343 15.44 -42.17 22.41
CA PRO A 343 15.77 -40.89 23.04
C PRO A 343 17.20 -40.39 22.78
N SER A 344 18.02 -41.12 22.02
CA SER A 344 19.42 -40.73 21.80
C SER A 344 20.03 -41.40 20.57
N GLY A 345 21.14 -40.83 20.08
CA GLY A 345 21.93 -41.43 19.00
C GLY A 345 22.48 -42.82 19.34
N GLU A 346 22.87 -43.07 20.60
CA GLU A 346 23.34 -44.39 21.03
C GLU A 346 22.21 -45.44 20.97
N ALA A 347 21.02 -45.09 21.46
CA ALA A 347 19.85 -45.96 21.35
C ALA A 347 19.45 -46.20 19.88
N ALA A 348 19.60 -45.19 19.02
CA ALA A 348 19.40 -45.36 17.58
C ALA A 348 20.39 -46.37 16.98
N LEU A 349 21.66 -46.33 17.38
CA LEU A 349 22.67 -47.29 16.92
C LEU A 349 22.36 -48.72 17.41
N GLU A 350 21.91 -48.91 18.65
CA GLU A 350 21.49 -50.23 19.15
C GLU A 350 20.33 -50.81 18.33
N HIS A 351 19.28 -50.02 18.12
CA HIS A 351 18.09 -50.46 17.39
C HIS A 351 18.35 -50.74 15.90
N THR A 352 19.33 -50.07 15.31
CA THR A 352 19.69 -50.22 13.89
C THR A 352 20.59 -51.42 13.59
N LEU A 353 21.12 -52.10 14.64
CA LEU A 353 21.82 -53.39 14.53
C LEU A 353 20.88 -54.56 14.28
N ASP A 354 19.68 -54.53 14.85
CA ASP A 354 18.78 -55.68 14.88
C ASP A 354 17.55 -55.51 13.97
N THR A 355 17.21 -54.27 13.61
CA THR A 355 16.00 -53.95 12.83
C THR A 355 16.34 -53.08 11.64
N GLN A 356 15.85 -53.44 10.44
CA GLN A 356 15.92 -52.58 9.26
C GLN A 356 14.72 -51.63 9.22
N TYR A 357 14.98 -50.34 9.03
CA TYR A 357 14.01 -49.28 8.85
C TYR A 357 14.02 -48.78 7.40
N ASP A 358 12.89 -48.24 6.96
CA ASP A 358 12.70 -47.65 5.64
C ASP A 358 13.07 -46.17 5.62
N VAL A 359 12.84 -45.44 6.72
CA VAL A 359 13.21 -44.02 6.90
C VAL A 359 13.61 -43.77 8.35
N ILE A 360 14.62 -42.92 8.58
CA ILE A 360 15.03 -42.46 9.90
C ILE A 360 14.87 -40.93 9.97
N PHE A 361 14.08 -40.43 10.92
CA PHE A 361 14.05 -39.01 11.28
C PHE A 361 14.96 -38.80 12.50
N MET A 362 15.91 -37.88 12.39
CA MET A 362 16.96 -37.72 13.40
C MET A 362 17.16 -36.27 13.80
N ASP A 363 17.03 -35.97 15.08
CA ASP A 363 17.38 -34.65 15.59
C ASP A 363 18.87 -34.35 15.40
N HIS A 364 19.17 -33.15 14.93
CA HIS A 364 20.53 -32.68 14.82
C HIS A 364 21.13 -32.39 16.20
N MET A 365 20.36 -31.78 17.11
CA MET A 365 20.88 -31.27 18.38
C MET A 365 20.54 -32.22 19.53
N MET A 366 21.35 -33.27 19.71
CA MET A 366 21.19 -34.22 20.81
C MET A 366 22.40 -34.17 21.78
N PRO A 367 22.21 -34.42 23.09
CA PRO A 367 23.29 -34.52 24.06
C PRO A 367 24.21 -35.72 23.78
N GLU A 368 25.48 -35.58 24.14
CA GLU A 368 26.54 -36.60 24.01
C GLU A 368 26.94 -36.95 22.57
N MET A 369 25.98 -37.33 21.73
CA MET A 369 26.15 -37.65 20.31
C MET A 369 25.13 -36.88 19.48
N ASP A 370 25.61 -35.96 18.65
CA ASP A 370 24.75 -35.17 17.76
C ASP A 370 24.28 -36.00 16.54
N GLY A 371 23.29 -35.48 15.81
CA GLY A 371 22.70 -36.18 14.66
C GLY A 371 23.68 -36.44 13.51
N ILE A 372 24.68 -35.58 13.31
CA ILE A 372 25.69 -35.76 12.24
C ILE A 372 26.63 -36.90 12.62
N GLU A 373 27.12 -36.90 13.86
CA GLU A 373 27.96 -37.97 14.39
C GLU A 373 27.21 -39.31 14.39
N CYS A 374 25.94 -39.30 14.79
CA CYS A 374 25.08 -40.49 14.77
C CYS A 374 24.91 -41.04 13.34
N LEU A 375 24.67 -40.17 12.35
CA LEU A 375 24.61 -40.57 10.94
C LEU A 375 25.92 -41.23 10.48
N HIS A 376 27.07 -40.62 10.78
CA HIS A 376 28.38 -41.17 10.40
C HIS A 376 28.66 -42.54 11.02
N ARG A 377 28.27 -42.74 12.28
CA ARG A 377 28.38 -44.04 12.95
C ARG A 377 27.42 -45.06 12.36
N LEU A 378 26.18 -44.67 12.05
CA LEU A 378 25.18 -45.51 11.39
C LEU A 378 25.68 -46.02 10.03
N ARG A 379 26.26 -45.14 9.20
CA ARG A 379 26.82 -45.52 7.88
C ARG A 379 28.01 -46.49 7.99
N ASN A 380 28.80 -46.39 9.07
CA ASN A 380 29.99 -47.22 9.30
C ASN A 380 29.75 -48.44 10.21
N GLN A 381 28.53 -48.65 10.69
CA GLN A 381 28.20 -49.69 11.66
C GLN A 381 28.44 -51.10 11.11
N THR A 382 29.40 -51.86 11.66
CA THR A 382 29.75 -53.19 11.13
C THR A 382 28.62 -54.17 11.35
N GLY A 383 28.08 -54.76 10.28
CA GLY A 383 26.94 -55.67 10.34
C GLY A 383 25.56 -55.01 10.48
N GLY A 384 25.48 -53.66 10.55
CA GLY A 384 24.21 -52.94 10.70
C GLY A 384 23.33 -53.00 9.45
N PHE A 385 22.01 -53.12 9.64
CA PHE A 385 21.03 -53.25 8.56
C PHE A 385 20.68 -51.92 7.87
N ASN A 386 21.04 -50.77 8.45
CA ASN A 386 20.56 -49.44 8.06
C ASN A 386 21.60 -48.54 7.38
N LYS A 387 22.69 -49.13 6.85
CA LYS A 387 23.77 -48.36 6.20
C LYS A 387 23.30 -47.51 5.03
N ASN A 388 22.25 -47.93 4.33
CA ASN A 388 21.71 -47.23 3.17
C ASN A 388 20.30 -46.68 3.42
N THR A 389 19.80 -46.74 4.66
CA THR A 389 18.46 -46.24 4.99
C THR A 389 18.45 -44.71 4.91
N PRO A 390 17.48 -44.10 4.22
CA PRO A 390 17.33 -42.65 4.16
C PRO A 390 17.25 -42.00 5.55
N VAL A 391 18.02 -40.94 5.78
CA VAL A 391 18.01 -40.20 7.05
C VAL A 391 17.65 -38.74 6.80
N VAL A 392 16.63 -38.25 7.50
CA VAL A 392 16.14 -36.86 7.43
C VAL A 392 16.46 -36.13 8.73
N ALA A 393 17.17 -35.01 8.63
CA ALA A 393 17.54 -34.20 9.80
C ALA A 393 16.34 -33.39 10.32
N LEU A 394 16.10 -33.40 11.64
CA LEU A 394 15.16 -32.50 12.31
C LEU A 394 15.97 -31.36 12.94
N THR A 395 15.62 -30.10 12.64
CA THR A 395 16.46 -28.94 13.02
C THR A 395 15.63 -27.73 13.44
N ALA A 396 16.09 -26.96 14.42
CA ALA A 396 15.40 -25.77 14.92
C ALA A 396 15.65 -24.48 14.09
N ASN A 397 16.43 -24.55 13.00
CA ASN A 397 16.81 -23.37 12.21
C ASN A 397 16.69 -23.65 10.71
N ALA A 398 16.06 -22.74 9.97
CA ALA A 398 15.93 -22.80 8.51
C ALA A 398 16.99 -21.90 7.84
N GLY A 399 17.62 -22.38 6.76
CA GLY A 399 18.54 -21.58 5.95
C GLY A 399 19.31 -22.41 4.91
N SER A 400 19.60 -21.82 3.74
CA SER A 400 20.28 -22.46 2.61
C SER A 400 21.70 -22.95 2.93
N GLU A 401 22.39 -22.31 3.88
CA GLU A 401 23.71 -22.77 4.36
C GLU A 401 23.62 -24.13 5.07
N ARG A 402 22.48 -24.43 5.73
CA ARG A 402 22.27 -25.70 6.43
C ARG A 402 21.74 -26.80 5.52
N GLU A 403 20.95 -26.46 4.50
CA GLU A 403 20.60 -27.42 3.43
C GLU A 403 21.88 -27.95 2.77
N ALA A 404 22.82 -27.06 2.43
CA ALA A 404 24.13 -27.44 1.90
C ALA A 404 24.98 -28.24 2.90
N LEU A 405 24.87 -27.95 4.21
CA LEU A 405 25.55 -28.71 5.26
C LEU A 405 25.01 -30.15 5.34
N TYR A 406 23.70 -30.33 5.52
CA TYR A 406 23.09 -31.66 5.65
C TYR A 406 23.29 -32.52 4.41
N ALA A 407 23.20 -31.92 3.21
CA ALA A 407 23.51 -32.62 1.97
C ALA A 407 24.99 -33.06 1.88
N ARG A 408 25.93 -32.26 2.40
CA ARG A 408 27.36 -32.61 2.45
C ARG A 408 27.67 -33.71 3.45
N GLU A 409 27.02 -33.70 4.61
CA GLU A 409 27.18 -34.73 5.65
C GLU A 409 26.44 -36.04 5.31
N GLY A 410 25.62 -36.05 4.26
CA GLY A 410 24.99 -37.27 3.71
C GLY A 410 23.57 -37.56 4.20
N PHE A 411 22.84 -36.54 4.67
CA PHE A 411 21.40 -36.63 4.91
C PHE A 411 20.62 -36.59 3.60
N ASP A 412 19.48 -37.29 3.56
CA ASP A 412 18.60 -37.41 2.41
C ASP A 412 17.52 -36.33 2.35
N GLY A 413 17.38 -35.54 3.42
CA GLY A 413 16.45 -34.41 3.57
C GLY A 413 16.58 -33.72 4.92
N TYR A 414 15.83 -32.63 5.13
CA TYR A 414 15.71 -31.99 6.44
C TYR A 414 14.30 -31.41 6.67
N LEU A 415 13.88 -31.35 7.93
CA LEU A 415 12.63 -30.75 8.37
C LEU A 415 12.89 -29.76 9.51
N VAL A 416 12.23 -28.60 9.43
CA VAL A 416 12.37 -27.53 10.43
C VAL A 416 11.36 -27.75 11.56
N LYS A 417 11.83 -27.66 12.81
CA LYS A 417 11.00 -27.67 14.01
C LYS A 417 10.41 -26.25 14.24
N PRO A 418 9.11 -26.11 14.59
CA PRO A 418 8.14 -27.16 14.89
C PRO A 418 7.69 -27.92 13.63
N ILE A 419 7.65 -29.25 13.74
CA ILE A 419 7.42 -30.16 12.60
C ILE A 419 5.96 -30.04 12.14
N SER A 420 5.76 -29.65 10.88
CA SER A 420 4.45 -29.68 10.24
C SER A 420 4.10 -31.10 9.81
N GLY A 421 2.94 -31.61 10.23
CA GLY A 421 2.46 -32.95 9.84
C GLY A 421 2.42 -33.18 8.34
N MET A 422 2.02 -32.16 7.57
CA MET A 422 1.98 -32.23 6.11
C MET A 422 3.38 -32.37 5.50
N MET A 423 4.36 -31.60 5.98
CA MET A 423 5.74 -31.69 5.50
C MET A 423 6.38 -33.01 5.89
N LEU A 424 6.08 -33.50 7.10
CA LEU A 424 6.55 -34.80 7.59
C LEU A 424 5.98 -35.96 6.76
N GLU A 425 4.69 -35.93 6.44
CA GLU A 425 4.04 -36.92 5.56
C GLU A 425 4.59 -36.89 4.14
N GLN A 426 4.74 -35.71 3.56
CA GLN A 426 5.26 -35.55 2.20
C GLN A 426 6.69 -36.10 2.11
N GLU A 427 7.51 -35.79 3.11
CA GLU A 427 8.89 -36.23 3.13
C GLU A 427 9.02 -37.73 3.38
N LEU A 428 8.16 -38.29 4.25
CA LEU A 428 8.05 -39.72 4.43
C LEU A 428 7.61 -40.42 3.13
N ARG A 429 6.56 -39.91 2.47
CA ARG A 429 6.05 -40.45 1.20
C ARG A 429 7.10 -40.39 0.09
N ARG A 430 7.92 -39.34 0.05
CA ARG A 430 8.99 -39.17 -0.94
C ARG A 430 10.07 -40.25 -0.81
N LEU A 431 10.36 -40.66 0.43
CA LEU A 431 11.44 -41.59 0.75
C LEU A 431 10.99 -43.05 0.83
N LEU A 432 9.70 -43.31 1.07
CA LEU A 432 9.16 -44.66 1.09
C LEU A 432 9.17 -45.32 -0.31
N PRO A 433 9.49 -46.61 -0.41
CA PRO A 433 9.31 -47.38 -1.63
C PRO A 433 7.84 -47.34 -2.11
N ALA A 434 7.63 -47.11 -3.41
CA ALA A 434 6.28 -46.98 -3.99
C ALA A 434 5.40 -48.23 -3.77
N GLU A 435 6.02 -49.39 -3.56
CA GLU A 435 5.35 -50.68 -3.30
C GLU A 435 4.69 -50.76 -1.91
N LEU A 436 5.11 -49.91 -0.96
CA LEU A 436 4.60 -49.89 0.41
C LEU A 436 3.50 -48.84 0.63
N VAL A 437 3.22 -48.00 -0.37
CA VAL A 437 2.34 -46.83 -0.26
C VAL A 437 1.02 -47.08 -0.98
N THR A 438 -0.08 -47.11 -0.23
CA THR A 438 -1.44 -47.09 -0.82
C THR A 438 -1.97 -45.66 -0.81
N VAL A 439 -2.12 -45.07 -2.00
CA VAL A 439 -2.65 -43.71 -2.18
C VAL A 439 -4.18 -43.75 -2.10
N MET A 440 -4.78 -42.85 -1.33
CA MET A 440 -6.23 -42.68 -1.29
C MET A 440 -6.64 -41.66 -2.36
N ASP A 441 -7.33 -42.10 -3.42
CA ASP A 441 -7.94 -41.19 -4.40
C ASP A 441 -9.18 -40.51 -3.82
N VAL A 442 -9.30 -39.21 -4.05
CA VAL A 442 -10.47 -38.40 -3.69
C VAL A 442 -11.33 -38.24 -4.95
N GLU A 443 -12.54 -38.81 -4.95
CA GLU A 443 -13.59 -38.42 -5.90
C GLU A 443 -14.11 -37.03 -5.49
N ASP A 444 -13.88 -36.03 -6.35
CA ASP A 444 -14.33 -34.65 -6.19
C ASP A 444 -15.83 -34.55 -6.49
N ASP A 445 -16.65 -34.41 -5.44
CA ASP A 445 -18.09 -34.19 -5.55
C ASP A 445 -18.48 -32.81 -4.99
N VAL A 446 -17.83 -31.73 -5.46
CA VAL A 446 -18.20 -30.33 -5.13
C VAL A 446 -17.85 -29.38 -6.30
N GLU A 447 -18.38 -29.63 -7.50
CA GLU A 447 -18.13 -28.74 -8.67
C GLU A 447 -19.17 -27.62 -8.85
N GLU A 448 -20.25 -27.57 -8.05
CA GLU A 448 -21.39 -26.69 -8.33
C GLU A 448 -21.63 -25.52 -7.36
N LYS A 449 -20.98 -25.47 -6.19
CA LYS A 449 -21.19 -24.36 -5.22
C LYS A 449 -20.06 -23.34 -5.14
N SER A 450 -18.91 -23.62 -5.74
CA SER A 450 -17.69 -22.78 -5.73
C SER A 450 -17.66 -21.74 -6.85
N LYS A 451 -18.61 -21.80 -7.81
CA LYS A 451 -18.69 -20.85 -8.95
C LYS A 451 -19.24 -19.48 -8.61
N LEU A 452 -19.75 -19.24 -7.40
CA LEU A 452 -20.52 -18.03 -7.11
C LEU A 452 -19.71 -16.84 -6.53
N TRP A 453 -18.39 -16.96 -6.33
CA TRP A 453 -17.61 -15.94 -5.60
C TRP A 453 -16.26 -15.56 -6.26
N CYS A 454 -16.05 -15.89 -7.54
CA CYS A 454 -14.86 -15.48 -8.28
C CYS A 454 -15.24 -14.77 -9.57
N ASP A 455 -15.75 -13.55 -9.44
CA ASP A 455 -15.76 -12.58 -10.54
C ASP A 455 -15.48 -11.20 -9.95
N THR A 456 -14.23 -10.75 -10.11
CA THR A 456 -13.74 -9.37 -10.28
C THR A 456 -12.23 -9.36 -9.98
N HIS A 457 -11.43 -9.70 -10.99
CA HIS A 457 -10.04 -9.24 -11.03
C HIS A 457 -10.07 -7.75 -11.43
N GLU A 458 -10.35 -6.86 -10.48
CA GLU A 458 -10.12 -5.43 -10.68
C GLU A 458 -8.71 -5.09 -10.21
N VAL A 459 -7.74 -5.23 -11.12
CA VAL A 459 -6.39 -4.67 -10.91
C VAL A 459 -6.57 -3.17 -10.72
N LYS A 460 -6.34 -2.65 -9.51
CA LYS A 460 -6.46 -1.22 -9.22
C LYS A 460 -5.64 -0.41 -10.22
N ALA A 461 -6.23 0.65 -10.77
CA ALA A 461 -5.53 1.57 -11.65
C ALA A 461 -4.33 2.19 -10.91
N VAL A 462 -3.18 2.32 -11.58
CA VAL A 462 -1.98 2.92 -10.95
C VAL A 462 -2.25 4.40 -10.64
N ILE A 463 -2.86 5.12 -11.58
CA ILE A 463 -3.23 6.53 -11.43
C ILE A 463 -4.67 6.70 -11.92
N MET A 464 -5.54 7.26 -11.09
CA MET A 464 -6.86 7.72 -11.49
C MET A 464 -6.87 9.25 -11.62
N ILE A 465 -7.39 9.72 -12.74
CA ILE A 465 -7.64 11.14 -12.96
C ILE A 465 -9.07 11.46 -12.52
N SER A 466 -9.22 12.45 -11.65
CA SER A 466 -10.52 12.98 -11.26
C SER A 466 -10.60 14.49 -11.47
N ALA A 467 -11.81 15.05 -11.53
CA ALA A 467 -12.00 16.48 -11.69
C ALA A 467 -13.32 16.99 -11.10
N ASP A 468 -13.40 18.29 -10.83
CA ASP A 468 -14.70 18.97 -10.67
C ASP A 468 -15.51 18.80 -11.96
N SER A 469 -16.80 18.48 -11.85
CA SER A 469 -17.71 18.20 -12.99
C SER A 469 -17.77 19.26 -14.10
N VAL A 470 -17.26 20.46 -13.88
CA VAL A 470 -17.30 21.60 -14.82
C VAL A 470 -16.14 21.61 -15.83
N ILE A 471 -15.74 20.44 -16.32
CA ILE A 471 -14.68 20.29 -17.33
C ILE A 471 -15.19 20.43 -18.77
N ASP A 472 -16.50 20.37 -18.98
CA ASP A 472 -17.17 20.44 -20.29
C ASP A 472 -16.43 19.60 -21.34
N LEU A 473 -16.32 18.29 -21.08
CA LEU A 473 -15.82 17.27 -21.99
C LEU A 473 -16.97 16.37 -22.48
N PRO A 474 -16.86 15.78 -23.67
CA PRO A 474 -17.80 14.75 -24.12
C PRO A 474 -17.86 13.54 -23.17
N GLU A 475 -19.05 12.95 -23.00
CA GLU A 475 -19.25 11.74 -22.19
C GLU A 475 -18.37 10.57 -22.67
N ASP A 476 -18.21 10.38 -23.99
CA ASP A 476 -17.36 9.34 -24.56
C ASP A 476 -15.88 9.47 -24.16
N VAL A 477 -15.41 10.70 -23.95
CA VAL A 477 -14.04 10.96 -23.48
C VAL A 477 -13.90 10.66 -21.99
N ILE A 478 -14.93 11.03 -21.20
CA ILE A 478 -14.97 10.75 -19.75
C ILE A 478 -14.95 9.24 -19.52
N ASP A 479 -15.81 8.51 -20.22
CA ASP A 479 -15.93 7.06 -20.10
C ASP A 479 -14.68 6.32 -20.59
N ARG A 480 -14.10 6.75 -21.73
CA ARG A 480 -12.90 6.13 -22.30
C ARG A 480 -11.74 6.12 -21.30
N TYR A 481 -11.51 7.23 -20.62
CA TYR A 481 -10.39 7.39 -19.70
C TYR A 481 -10.77 7.11 -18.24
N GLY A 482 -12.02 6.70 -17.96
CA GLY A 482 -12.51 6.48 -16.60
C GLY A 482 -12.38 7.71 -15.69
N ILE A 483 -12.62 8.91 -16.22
CA ILE A 483 -12.43 10.16 -15.46
C ILE A 483 -13.51 10.27 -14.39
N ARG A 484 -13.12 10.27 -13.12
CA ARG A 484 -14.08 10.37 -12.01
C ARG A 484 -14.43 11.83 -11.74
N LEU A 485 -15.72 12.16 -11.83
CA LEU A 485 -16.19 13.54 -11.63
C LEU A 485 -16.85 13.72 -10.27
N ILE A 486 -16.49 14.81 -9.58
CA ILE A 486 -17.24 15.25 -8.41
C ILE A 486 -18.28 16.30 -8.83
N PRO A 487 -19.58 16.04 -8.65
CA PRO A 487 -20.63 16.95 -9.09
C PRO A 487 -20.66 18.21 -8.23
N VAL A 488 -20.62 19.37 -8.87
CA VAL A 488 -20.89 20.65 -8.22
C VAL A 488 -22.38 20.71 -7.90
N MET A 489 -22.74 21.41 -6.82
CA MET A 489 -24.13 21.50 -6.39
C MET A 489 -24.79 22.77 -6.91
N ILE A 490 -26.03 22.64 -7.40
CA ILE A 490 -26.88 23.75 -7.82
C ILE A 490 -28.03 23.84 -6.82
N GLU A 491 -28.14 25.00 -6.17
CA GLU A 491 -29.19 25.32 -5.22
C GLU A 491 -30.28 26.12 -5.92
N THR A 492 -31.51 25.65 -5.77
CA THR A 492 -32.74 26.31 -6.22
C THR A 492 -33.74 26.35 -5.06
N GLU A 493 -34.87 27.03 -5.24
CA GLU A 493 -35.96 27.04 -4.27
C GLU A 493 -36.60 25.66 -4.07
N GLU A 494 -36.49 24.80 -5.07
CA GLU A 494 -37.04 23.44 -5.06
C GLU A 494 -36.08 22.42 -4.42
N GLY A 495 -34.83 22.80 -4.16
CA GLY A 495 -33.83 21.95 -3.51
C GLY A 495 -32.44 22.00 -4.14
N MET A 496 -31.66 20.98 -3.82
CA MET A 496 -30.25 20.83 -4.20
C MET A 496 -30.09 19.77 -5.28
N PHE A 497 -29.44 20.12 -6.39
CA PHE A 497 -29.26 19.25 -7.56
C PHE A 497 -27.77 19.08 -7.88
N ARG A 498 -27.35 17.86 -8.23
CA ARG A 498 -25.98 17.55 -8.68
C ARG A 498 -25.82 17.89 -10.17
N ASP A 499 -24.76 18.63 -10.48
CA ASP A 499 -24.39 19.01 -11.84
C ASP A 499 -24.24 17.76 -12.74
N SER A 500 -24.91 17.78 -13.89
CA SER A 500 -24.92 16.71 -14.90
C SER A 500 -25.46 15.34 -14.45
N LEU A 501 -25.97 15.22 -13.21
CA LEU A 501 -26.58 13.98 -12.69
C LEU A 501 -28.07 14.14 -12.42
N ASP A 502 -28.45 15.20 -11.69
CA ASP A 502 -29.85 15.43 -11.31
C ASP A 502 -30.53 16.48 -12.21
N ILE A 503 -29.74 17.34 -12.86
CA ILE A 503 -30.24 18.44 -13.68
C ILE A 503 -29.41 18.60 -14.96
N SER A 504 -30.07 18.88 -16.08
CA SER A 504 -29.44 19.14 -17.38
C SER A 504 -29.33 20.65 -17.66
N THR A 505 -28.43 21.02 -18.58
CA THR A 505 -28.22 22.42 -18.98
C THR A 505 -29.51 23.06 -19.51
N GLY A 506 -30.26 22.35 -20.35
CA GLY A 506 -31.58 22.80 -20.81
C GLY A 506 -32.59 22.98 -19.67
N GLY A 507 -32.56 22.11 -18.65
CA GLY A 507 -33.40 22.24 -17.46
C GLY A 507 -33.08 23.49 -16.65
N VAL A 508 -31.79 23.77 -16.43
CA VAL A 508 -31.32 25.00 -15.78
C VAL A 508 -31.73 26.25 -16.57
N ILE A 509 -31.53 26.25 -17.89
CA ILE A 509 -31.89 27.38 -18.75
C ILE A 509 -33.39 27.68 -18.62
N LYS A 510 -34.24 26.64 -18.69
CA LYS A 510 -35.69 26.79 -18.54
C LYS A 510 -36.08 27.30 -17.16
N TYR A 511 -35.41 26.84 -16.10
CA TYR A 511 -35.63 27.34 -14.74
C TYR A 511 -35.24 28.83 -14.62
N MET A 512 -34.20 29.25 -15.32
CA MET A 512 -33.69 30.63 -15.35
C MET A 512 -34.51 31.59 -16.23
N GLU A 513 -35.50 31.12 -17.00
CA GLU A 513 -36.42 31.98 -17.77
C GLU A 513 -37.30 32.83 -16.85
N ASP A 514 -37.61 32.32 -15.66
CA ASP A 514 -38.35 33.05 -14.63
C ASP A 514 -37.37 33.92 -13.82
N GLU A 515 -37.45 35.24 -14.02
CA GLU A 515 -36.53 36.18 -13.38
C GLU A 515 -36.70 36.26 -11.86
N ASP A 516 -37.86 35.87 -11.32
CA ASP A 516 -38.12 35.93 -9.88
C ASP A 516 -37.54 34.74 -9.12
N ARG A 517 -37.16 33.66 -9.82
CA ARG A 517 -36.58 32.46 -9.20
C ARG A 517 -35.11 32.62 -8.88
N SER A 518 -34.73 32.20 -7.67
CA SER A 518 -33.34 32.13 -7.25
C SER A 518 -32.68 30.80 -7.66
N ILE A 519 -31.46 30.90 -8.19
CA ILE A 519 -30.59 29.78 -8.54
C ILE A 519 -29.13 30.18 -8.35
N GLN A 520 -28.34 29.31 -7.72
CA GLN A 520 -26.92 29.56 -7.49
C GLN A 520 -26.11 28.26 -7.43
N THR A 521 -24.83 28.34 -7.76
CA THR A 521 -23.90 27.22 -7.57
C THR A 521 -23.31 27.27 -6.17
N LYS A 522 -23.36 26.13 -5.45
CA LYS A 522 -22.78 25.96 -4.12
C LYS A 522 -21.44 25.23 -4.23
N LYS A 523 -20.47 25.70 -3.45
CA LYS A 523 -19.15 25.06 -3.35
C LYS A 523 -19.27 23.68 -2.71
N ILE A 524 -18.38 22.79 -3.11
CA ILE A 524 -18.23 21.47 -2.53
C ILE A 524 -17.48 21.64 -1.20
N ASP A 525 -18.00 21.00 -0.16
CA ASP A 525 -17.43 20.98 1.18
C ASP A 525 -16.31 19.94 1.31
N THR A 526 -15.46 20.13 2.33
CA THR A 526 -14.29 19.28 2.57
C THR A 526 -14.70 17.83 2.84
N GLU A 527 -15.78 17.58 3.57
CA GLU A 527 -16.28 16.24 3.91
C GLU A 527 -16.62 15.43 2.64
N ARG A 528 -17.28 16.05 1.67
CA ARG A 528 -17.62 15.38 0.41
C ARG A 528 -16.41 15.06 -0.45
N TYR A 529 -15.38 15.89 -0.43
CA TYR A 529 -14.10 15.56 -1.07
C TYR A 529 -13.38 14.41 -0.36
N VAL A 530 -13.41 14.36 0.98
CA VAL A 530 -12.84 13.23 1.74
C VAL A 530 -13.51 11.92 1.32
N ASP A 531 -14.83 11.91 1.25
CA ASP A 531 -15.61 10.76 0.81
C ASP A 531 -15.31 10.36 -0.63
N PHE A 532 -15.27 11.35 -1.53
CA PHE A 532 -14.95 11.13 -2.94
C PHE A 532 -13.55 10.56 -3.13
N PHE A 533 -12.53 11.09 -2.44
CA PHE A 533 -11.16 10.59 -2.53
C PHE A 533 -11.01 9.21 -1.90
N ALA A 534 -11.70 8.94 -0.79
CA ALA A 534 -11.70 7.62 -0.17
C ALA A 534 -12.26 6.54 -1.09
N GLU A 535 -13.38 6.81 -1.76
CA GLU A 535 -13.92 5.90 -2.77
C GLU A 535 -12.99 5.77 -3.96
N SER A 536 -12.39 6.87 -4.42
CA SER A 536 -11.44 6.83 -5.54
C SER A 536 -10.21 5.97 -5.22
N LEU A 537 -9.65 6.06 -4.01
CA LEU A 537 -8.50 5.24 -3.59
C LEU A 537 -8.83 3.74 -3.39
N ARG A 538 -10.12 3.37 -3.41
CA ARG A 538 -10.50 1.95 -3.48
C ARG A 538 -10.19 1.36 -4.86
N GLU A 539 -10.35 2.15 -5.91
CA GLU A 539 -10.18 1.72 -7.31
C GLU A 539 -8.80 2.05 -7.88
N ALA A 540 -8.04 2.98 -7.27
CA ALA A 540 -6.71 3.37 -7.72
C ALA A 540 -5.69 3.55 -6.60
N ARG A 541 -4.39 3.42 -6.94
CA ARG A 541 -3.30 3.67 -5.99
C ARG A 541 -3.09 5.16 -5.72
N THR A 542 -3.08 5.97 -6.77
CA THR A 542 -2.91 7.43 -6.68
C THR A 542 -4.07 8.13 -7.38
N VAL A 543 -4.58 9.20 -6.79
CA VAL A 543 -5.63 10.05 -7.39
C VAL A 543 -5.05 11.41 -7.70
N ILE A 544 -5.13 11.84 -8.97
CA ILE A 544 -4.80 13.21 -9.38
C ILE A 544 -6.11 13.92 -9.66
N HIS A 545 -6.44 14.90 -8.82
CA HIS A 545 -7.68 15.66 -8.88
C HIS A 545 -7.47 17.05 -9.48
N PHE A 546 -8.18 17.38 -10.56
CA PHE A 546 -8.19 18.70 -11.18
C PHE A 546 -9.34 19.53 -10.63
N SER A 547 -9.00 20.60 -9.89
CA SER A 547 -10.00 21.54 -9.42
C SER A 547 -10.01 22.82 -10.24
N VAL A 548 -11.19 23.44 -10.31
CA VAL A 548 -11.39 24.77 -10.90
C VAL A 548 -10.43 25.77 -10.26
N SER A 549 -9.98 26.75 -11.05
CA SER A 549 -9.07 27.77 -10.56
C SER A 549 -9.51 28.42 -9.24
N LYS A 550 -8.62 28.43 -8.25
CA LYS A 550 -8.83 29.06 -6.92
C LYS A 550 -9.27 30.53 -6.96
N GLY A 551 -9.05 31.22 -8.07
CA GLY A 551 -9.44 32.61 -8.30
C GLY A 551 -10.83 32.81 -8.92
N ILE A 552 -11.60 31.74 -9.13
CA ILE A 552 -12.95 31.74 -9.70
C ILE A 552 -13.97 31.45 -8.58
N ALA A 553 -15.14 32.12 -8.62
CA ALA A 553 -16.16 32.02 -7.57
C ALA A 553 -16.64 30.59 -7.30
N LEU A 554 -16.71 29.77 -8.37
CA LEU A 554 -17.12 28.37 -8.35
C LEU A 554 -16.11 27.42 -7.69
N SER A 555 -14.86 27.86 -7.49
CA SER A 555 -13.79 26.96 -7.06
C SER A 555 -13.99 26.44 -5.65
N SER A 556 -13.82 25.13 -5.51
CA SER A 556 -13.72 24.42 -4.24
C SER A 556 -12.29 23.91 -3.97
N TYR A 557 -11.29 24.45 -4.68
CA TYR A 557 -9.87 24.07 -4.57
C TYR A 557 -9.35 23.95 -3.13
N TYR A 558 -9.63 24.91 -2.25
CA TYR A 558 -9.12 24.84 -0.87
C TYR A 558 -9.75 23.70 -0.06
N ALA A 559 -11.03 23.40 -0.29
CA ALA A 559 -11.69 22.26 0.33
C ALA A 559 -11.11 20.94 -0.19
N ALA A 560 -10.84 20.85 -1.50
CA ALA A 560 -10.17 19.70 -2.09
C ALA A 560 -8.75 19.50 -1.51
N VAL A 561 -7.95 20.57 -1.38
CA VAL A 561 -6.60 20.50 -0.78
C VAL A 561 -6.66 20.10 0.69
N GLU A 562 -7.61 20.63 1.46
CA GLU A 562 -7.80 20.27 2.86
C GLU A 562 -8.20 18.80 3.02
N ALA A 563 -9.09 18.30 2.16
CA ALA A 563 -9.49 16.91 2.12
C ALA A 563 -8.32 16.01 1.73
N ALA A 564 -7.58 16.37 0.67
CA ALA A 564 -6.40 15.65 0.19
C ALA A 564 -5.30 15.55 1.24
N ALA A 565 -5.15 16.53 2.14
CA ALA A 565 -4.22 16.45 3.27
C ALA A 565 -4.55 15.34 4.30
N SER A 566 -5.63 14.58 4.08
CA SER A 566 -5.97 13.38 4.86
C SER A 566 -5.45 12.08 4.22
N PHE A 567 -4.85 12.17 3.02
CA PHE A 567 -4.41 11.05 2.22
C PHE A 567 -3.00 11.33 1.66
N ASP A 568 -2.13 10.33 1.68
CA ASP A 568 -0.77 10.50 1.15
C ASP A 568 -0.74 10.42 -0.39
N ASP A 569 -1.70 9.71 -0.98
CA ASP A 569 -1.73 9.38 -2.42
C ASP A 569 -2.76 10.19 -3.22
N VAL A 570 -3.17 11.35 -2.71
CA VAL A 570 -4.09 12.27 -3.40
C VAL A 570 -3.38 13.58 -3.73
N ILE A 571 -3.35 13.93 -5.01
CA ILE A 571 -2.72 15.15 -5.50
C ILE A 571 -3.80 16.06 -6.08
N VAL A 572 -3.91 17.28 -5.56
CA VAL A 572 -4.86 18.28 -6.06
C VAL A 572 -4.14 19.32 -6.91
N ILE A 573 -4.55 19.44 -8.18
CA ILE A 573 -4.01 20.41 -9.14
C ILE A 573 -4.95 21.60 -9.25
N ASN A 574 -4.42 22.80 -8.99
CA ASN A 574 -5.07 24.05 -9.37
C ASN A 574 -4.92 24.26 -10.88
N SER A 575 -6.00 24.06 -11.63
CA SER A 575 -5.97 24.17 -13.09
C SER A 575 -5.64 25.57 -13.60
N ASP A 576 -5.87 26.64 -12.81
CA ASP A 576 -5.91 28.04 -13.27
C ASP A 576 -6.84 28.26 -14.50
N GLN A 577 -7.72 27.30 -14.78
CA GLN A 577 -8.66 27.25 -15.89
C GLN A 577 -10.08 26.91 -15.38
N LEU A 578 -11.02 26.79 -16.32
CA LEU A 578 -12.43 26.48 -16.12
C LEU A 578 -12.93 25.79 -17.40
N SER A 579 -14.02 25.00 -17.31
CA SER A 579 -14.74 24.51 -18.51
C SER A 579 -13.80 23.70 -19.40
N SER A 580 -13.98 23.73 -20.71
CA SER A 580 -13.16 22.97 -21.66
C SER A 580 -11.67 23.32 -21.59
N GLY A 581 -11.29 24.49 -21.04
CA GLY A 581 -9.88 24.79 -20.76
C GLY A 581 -9.28 23.91 -19.66
N MET A 582 -10.06 23.56 -18.62
CA MET A 582 -9.68 22.56 -17.63
C MET A 582 -9.77 21.15 -18.21
N GLY A 583 -10.81 20.85 -19.00
CA GLY A 583 -10.95 19.59 -19.71
C GLY A 583 -9.75 19.24 -20.59
N MET A 584 -9.16 20.23 -21.29
CA MET A 584 -7.92 20.04 -22.05
C MET A 584 -6.75 19.55 -21.20
N MET A 585 -6.62 20.04 -19.96
CA MET A 585 -5.58 19.57 -19.04
C MET A 585 -5.85 18.14 -18.58
N VAL A 586 -7.10 17.83 -18.24
CA VAL A 586 -7.53 16.49 -17.80
C VAL A 586 -7.24 15.45 -18.88
N VAL A 587 -7.61 15.71 -20.14
CA VAL A 587 -7.34 14.79 -21.26
C VAL A 587 -5.84 14.55 -21.43
N GLU A 588 -5.02 15.59 -21.33
CA GLU A 588 -3.56 15.45 -21.44
C GLU A 588 -2.97 14.65 -20.28
N ALA A 589 -3.49 14.82 -19.06
CA ALA A 589 -3.09 14.03 -17.90
C ALA A 589 -3.49 12.55 -18.04
N CYS A 590 -4.68 12.27 -18.56
CA CYS A 590 -5.13 10.90 -18.85
C CYS A 590 -4.20 10.19 -19.84
N LYS A 591 -3.82 10.86 -20.94
CA LYS A 591 -2.86 10.31 -21.91
C LYS A 591 -1.50 9.98 -21.26
N MET A 592 -1.02 10.84 -20.36
CA MET A 592 0.23 10.60 -19.64
C MET A 592 0.12 9.43 -18.65
N ALA A 593 -0.99 9.35 -17.91
CA ALA A 593 -1.27 8.25 -16.99
C ALA A 593 -1.32 6.90 -17.71
N GLU A 594 -2.01 6.80 -18.86
CA GLU A 594 -2.03 5.58 -19.70
C GLU A 594 -0.63 5.19 -20.20
N SER A 595 0.24 6.17 -20.46
CA SER A 595 1.63 5.91 -20.88
C SER A 595 2.59 5.57 -19.73
N GLY A 596 2.10 5.45 -18.49
CA GLY A 596 2.89 5.06 -17.33
C GLY A 596 3.81 6.16 -16.78
N VAL A 597 3.52 7.44 -17.09
CA VAL A 597 4.29 8.58 -16.56
C VAL A 597 4.02 8.72 -15.05
N SER A 598 5.05 9.03 -14.28
CA SER A 598 4.92 9.16 -12.83
C SER A 598 4.02 10.33 -12.42
N PRO A 599 3.30 10.24 -11.27
CA PRO A 599 2.42 11.32 -10.81
C PRO A 599 3.12 12.68 -10.69
N THR A 600 4.36 12.70 -10.23
CA THR A 600 5.16 13.93 -10.08
C THR A 600 5.45 14.59 -11.42
N GLU A 601 5.81 13.81 -12.43
CA GLU A 601 6.06 14.34 -13.78
C GLU A 601 4.78 14.84 -14.45
N ILE A 602 3.64 14.16 -14.25
CA ILE A 602 2.33 14.64 -14.71
C ILE A 602 2.05 16.03 -14.14
N VAL A 603 2.22 16.22 -12.83
CA VAL A 603 1.98 17.50 -12.15
C VAL A 603 2.87 18.61 -12.73
N GLU A 604 4.16 18.35 -12.92
CA GLU A 604 5.10 19.32 -13.50
C GLU A 604 4.69 19.74 -14.92
N ARG A 605 4.29 18.77 -15.76
CA ARG A 605 3.82 19.05 -17.12
C ARG A 605 2.50 19.82 -17.14
N MET A 606 1.58 19.52 -16.22
CA MET A 606 0.32 20.27 -16.09
C MET A 606 0.55 21.71 -15.64
N ASP A 607 1.51 21.95 -14.75
CA ASP A 607 1.90 23.27 -14.30
C ASP A 607 2.50 24.13 -15.42
N ALA A 608 3.22 23.52 -16.37
CA ALA A 608 3.67 24.18 -17.58
C ALA A 608 2.50 24.45 -18.56
N LEU A 609 1.63 23.45 -18.76
CA LEU A 609 0.53 23.50 -19.72
C LEU A 609 -0.53 24.55 -19.39
N ARG A 610 -0.89 24.74 -18.11
CA ARG A 610 -1.97 25.67 -17.72
C ARG A 610 -1.76 27.11 -18.21
N SER A 611 -0.49 27.53 -18.36
CA SER A 611 -0.11 28.86 -18.85
C SER A 611 -0.27 29.04 -20.37
N ARG A 612 -0.28 27.92 -21.11
CA ARG A 612 -0.44 27.85 -22.56
C ARG A 612 -1.90 27.75 -22.98
N ILE A 613 -2.80 27.35 -22.09
CA ILE A 613 -4.24 27.27 -22.38
C ILE A 613 -4.87 28.66 -22.33
N VAL A 614 -5.62 28.99 -23.37
CA VAL A 614 -6.41 30.22 -23.48
C VAL A 614 -7.87 29.85 -23.40
N THR A 615 -8.58 30.42 -22.44
CA THR A 615 -10.03 30.27 -22.28
C THR A 615 -10.67 31.66 -22.30
N SER A 616 -11.63 31.86 -23.19
CA SER A 616 -12.41 33.09 -23.26
C SER A 616 -13.84 32.80 -23.67
N PHE A 617 -14.79 33.65 -23.28
CA PHE A 617 -16.19 33.51 -23.66
C PHE A 617 -16.90 34.85 -23.74
N ILE A 618 -17.93 34.94 -24.58
CA ILE A 618 -18.79 36.12 -24.71
C ILE A 618 -20.12 35.84 -24.01
N VAL A 619 -20.52 36.74 -23.12
CA VAL A 619 -21.80 36.66 -22.43
C VAL A 619 -22.82 37.55 -23.12
N ASP A 620 -24.03 37.02 -23.34
CA ASP A 620 -25.11 37.76 -24.02
C ASP A 620 -25.85 38.71 -23.07
N ASP A 621 -26.16 38.26 -21.85
CA ASP A 621 -26.81 39.05 -20.81
C ASP A 621 -25.96 39.13 -19.52
N MET A 622 -25.65 40.35 -19.10
CA MET A 622 -24.90 40.64 -17.89
C MET A 622 -25.67 40.35 -16.59
N ASN A 623 -27.01 40.21 -16.63
CA ASN A 623 -27.82 39.83 -15.47
C ASN A 623 -27.33 38.54 -14.83
N TYR A 624 -26.93 37.55 -15.64
CA TYR A 624 -26.46 36.25 -15.13
C TYR A 624 -25.11 36.36 -14.42
N LEU A 625 -24.20 37.22 -14.93
CA LEU A 625 -22.94 37.51 -14.25
C LEU A 625 -23.16 38.29 -12.94
N GLU A 626 -24.17 39.16 -12.87
CA GLU A 626 -24.52 39.87 -11.64
C GLU A 626 -25.10 38.90 -10.60
N ARG A 627 -26.06 38.05 -11.00
CA ARG A 627 -26.65 37.01 -10.14
C ARG A 627 -25.58 36.06 -9.60
N ALA A 628 -24.61 35.69 -10.43
CA ALA A 628 -23.45 34.90 -10.04
C ALA A 628 -22.41 35.67 -9.20
N SER A 629 -22.68 36.91 -8.81
CA SER A 629 -21.77 37.78 -8.03
C SER A 629 -20.40 38.01 -8.69
N GLN A 630 -20.34 37.92 -10.03
CA GLN A 630 -19.10 38.11 -10.79
C GLN A 630 -18.89 39.57 -11.23
N ILE A 631 -19.96 40.36 -11.30
CA ILE A 631 -19.93 41.81 -11.60
C ILE A 631 -20.82 42.58 -10.62
N SER A 632 -20.57 43.88 -10.47
CA SER A 632 -21.37 44.74 -9.58
C SER A 632 -22.70 45.16 -10.22
N ARG A 633 -23.73 45.35 -9.39
CA ARG A 633 -25.05 45.90 -9.80
C ARG A 633 -24.95 47.17 -10.62
N TRP A 634 -24.05 48.07 -10.21
CA TRP A 634 -23.82 49.33 -10.92
C TRP A 634 -23.28 49.12 -12.33
N ALA A 635 -22.34 48.18 -12.50
CA ALA A 635 -21.78 47.85 -13.81
C ALA A 635 -22.83 47.23 -14.74
N ASN A 636 -23.72 46.37 -14.21
CA ASN A 636 -24.83 45.79 -14.97
C ASN A 636 -25.85 46.86 -15.40
N ASN A 637 -26.27 47.74 -14.47
CA ASN A 637 -27.24 48.80 -14.77
C ASN A 637 -26.74 49.80 -15.83
N LEU A 638 -25.44 50.08 -15.86
CA LEU A 638 -24.83 50.92 -16.90
C LEU A 638 -24.81 50.23 -18.26
N ALA A 639 -24.68 48.89 -18.29
CA ALA A 639 -24.55 48.09 -19.50
C ALA A 639 -25.88 47.85 -20.24
N LYS A 640 -26.99 47.73 -19.50
CA LYS A 640 -28.35 47.49 -20.06
C LYS A 640 -28.77 48.51 -21.11
N SER A 641 -28.42 49.78 -20.92
CA SER A 641 -28.82 50.87 -21.83
C SER A 641 -28.04 50.91 -23.15
N PHE A 642 -26.94 50.17 -23.29
CA PHE A 642 -25.99 50.31 -24.41
C PHE A 642 -25.75 49.01 -25.18
N MET A 643 -26.58 47.95 -25.02
CA MET A 643 -26.37 46.65 -25.68
C MET A 643 -24.94 46.13 -25.52
N VAL A 644 -24.44 46.23 -24.29
CA VAL A 644 -23.06 45.90 -23.93
C VAL A 644 -22.94 44.40 -23.70
N ARG A 645 -21.98 43.77 -24.36
CA ARG A 645 -21.66 42.35 -24.23
C ARG A 645 -20.19 42.16 -23.87
N PRO A 646 -19.87 41.69 -22.65
CA PRO A 646 -18.50 41.53 -22.22
C PRO A 646 -17.93 40.19 -22.73
N ALA A 647 -16.74 40.25 -23.32
CA ALA A 647 -15.92 39.06 -23.50
C ALA A 647 -15.05 38.86 -22.26
N MET A 648 -15.32 37.77 -21.55
CA MET A 648 -14.58 37.32 -20.39
C MET A 648 -13.39 36.47 -20.85
N ALA A 649 -12.29 36.52 -20.09
CA ALA A 649 -11.12 35.69 -20.32
C ALA A 649 -10.53 35.26 -18.99
N VAL A 650 -10.03 34.02 -18.95
CA VAL A 650 -9.26 33.52 -17.81
C VAL A 650 -7.82 34.00 -17.95
N LYS A 651 -7.35 34.79 -16.98
CA LYS A 651 -5.99 35.34 -16.94
C LYS A 651 -5.39 35.15 -15.55
N ARG A 652 -4.29 34.39 -15.47
CA ARG A 652 -3.61 34.06 -14.19
C ARG A 652 -4.58 33.48 -13.16
N GLY A 653 -5.38 32.50 -13.57
CA GLY A 653 -6.37 31.85 -12.72
C GLY A 653 -7.56 32.72 -12.29
N ARG A 654 -7.72 33.94 -12.83
CA ARG A 654 -8.87 34.81 -12.50
C ARG A 654 -9.67 35.15 -13.73
N MET A 655 -10.97 35.21 -13.55
CA MET A 655 -11.89 35.70 -14.56
C MET A 655 -11.81 37.23 -14.65
N ARG A 656 -11.56 37.74 -15.85
CA ARG A 656 -11.45 39.19 -16.10
C ARG A 656 -12.18 39.57 -17.38
N VAL A 657 -12.70 40.79 -17.41
CA VAL A 657 -13.19 41.38 -18.66
C VAL A 657 -12.00 41.57 -19.61
N GLY A 658 -11.99 40.81 -20.69
CA GLY A 658 -10.96 40.89 -21.74
C GLY A 658 -11.23 42.04 -22.71
N LYS A 659 -12.49 42.19 -23.13
CA LYS A 659 -12.94 43.26 -24.02
C LYS A 659 -14.45 43.47 -23.88
N ILE A 660 -14.89 44.72 -24.08
CA ILE A 660 -16.32 45.05 -24.13
C ILE A 660 -16.72 45.28 -25.60
N PHE A 661 -17.84 44.69 -26.01
CA PHE A 661 -18.43 44.88 -27.32
C PHE A 661 -19.80 45.55 -27.19
N ILE A 662 -20.13 46.39 -28.17
CA ILE A 662 -21.39 47.15 -28.21
C ILE A 662 -22.05 46.93 -29.58
N GLY A 663 -23.34 46.63 -29.58
CA GLY A 663 -24.16 46.51 -30.78
C GLY A 663 -24.87 45.16 -30.91
N PRO A 664 -25.49 44.86 -32.08
CA PRO A 664 -26.29 43.65 -32.29
C PRO A 664 -25.51 42.34 -32.10
N ARG A 665 -26.22 41.28 -31.69
CA ARG A 665 -25.66 39.96 -31.30
C ARG A 665 -24.69 39.40 -32.33
N GLU A 666 -25.12 39.21 -33.58
CA GLU A 666 -24.27 38.66 -34.66
C GLU A 666 -23.01 39.49 -34.94
N SER A 667 -23.13 40.82 -34.95
CA SER A 667 -22.00 41.73 -35.17
C SER A 667 -21.00 41.69 -34.02
N VAL A 668 -21.48 41.51 -32.78
CA VAL A 668 -20.63 41.28 -31.61
C VAL A 668 -19.94 39.94 -31.70
N TRP A 669 -20.65 38.85 -31.98
CA TRP A 669 -20.09 37.51 -32.09
C TRP A 669 -18.97 37.43 -33.13
N LYS A 670 -19.19 38.00 -34.32
CA LYS A 670 -18.16 38.07 -35.37
C LYS A 670 -16.91 38.82 -34.92
N ARG A 671 -17.07 39.90 -34.15
CA ARG A 671 -15.95 40.68 -33.60
C ARG A 671 -15.26 39.97 -32.43
N TYR A 672 -16.00 39.20 -31.64
CA TYR A 672 -15.47 38.35 -30.57
C TYR A 672 -14.60 37.24 -31.15
N ILE A 673 -15.10 36.45 -32.12
CA ILE A 673 -14.31 35.41 -32.80
C ILE A 673 -13.02 36.01 -33.40
N LYS A 674 -13.13 37.16 -34.08
CA LYS A 674 -11.96 37.87 -34.62
C LYS A 674 -10.96 38.29 -33.54
N TRP A 675 -11.44 38.68 -32.36
CA TRP A 675 -10.61 39.09 -31.24
C TRP A 675 -9.93 37.88 -30.57
N SER A 676 -10.66 36.80 -30.33
CA SER A 676 -10.16 35.58 -29.70
C SER A 676 -9.11 34.87 -30.56
N LEU A 677 -9.26 34.91 -31.88
CA LEU A 677 -8.35 34.27 -32.85
C LEU A 677 -7.40 35.27 -33.53
N ARG A 678 -7.11 36.43 -32.92
CA ARG A 678 -6.34 37.52 -33.55
C ARG A 678 -4.88 37.14 -33.86
N HIS A 679 -4.23 36.34 -33.01
CA HIS A 679 -2.80 36.02 -33.11
C HIS A 679 -2.57 34.62 -33.69
N ARG A 680 -3.02 34.38 -34.92
CA ARG A 680 -3.09 33.06 -35.57
C ARG A 680 -1.77 32.26 -35.63
N GLU A 681 -0.62 32.93 -35.56
CA GLU A 681 0.70 32.28 -35.64
C GLU A 681 1.09 31.61 -34.31
N GLY A 682 0.63 32.14 -33.18
CA GLY A 682 0.90 31.61 -31.84
C GLY A 682 -0.16 30.66 -31.30
N ILE A 683 -1.15 30.30 -32.13
CA ILE A 683 -2.20 29.33 -31.78
C ILE A 683 -1.77 27.96 -32.26
N ASP A 684 -1.84 26.98 -31.36
CA ASP A 684 -1.78 25.58 -31.73
C ASP A 684 -3.09 25.17 -32.39
N ARG A 685 -3.01 24.57 -33.58
CA ARG A 685 -4.16 24.32 -34.46
C ARG A 685 -4.66 22.88 -34.43
N GLU A 686 -4.08 22.06 -33.56
CA GLU A 686 -4.52 20.67 -33.35
C GLU A 686 -6.00 20.60 -32.99
N ILE A 687 -6.44 21.37 -31.98
CA ILE A 687 -7.82 21.31 -31.51
C ILE A 687 -8.32 22.66 -30.98
N LEU A 688 -9.56 23.00 -31.33
CA LEU A 688 -10.33 24.11 -30.77
C LEU A 688 -11.59 23.59 -30.09
N TYR A 689 -11.78 23.96 -28.82
CA TYR A 689 -13.03 23.72 -28.12
C TYR A 689 -13.92 24.96 -28.20
N VAL A 690 -15.17 24.74 -28.60
CA VAL A 690 -16.23 25.75 -28.67
C VAL A 690 -17.33 25.34 -27.70
N THR A 691 -17.34 25.95 -26.52
CA THR A 691 -18.32 25.63 -25.47
C THR A 691 -19.50 26.60 -25.54
N TYR A 692 -20.75 26.15 -25.47
CA TYR A 692 -21.92 27.02 -25.60
C TYR A 692 -23.01 26.74 -24.56
N VAL A 693 -23.90 27.71 -24.35
CA VAL A 693 -25.07 27.62 -23.46
C VAL A 693 -26.32 28.06 -24.22
N GLY A 694 -27.28 27.14 -24.42
CA GLY A 694 -28.59 27.48 -24.96
C GLY A 694 -28.60 28.09 -26.37
N LEU A 695 -27.71 27.62 -27.26
CA LEU A 695 -27.67 28.05 -28.66
C LEU A 695 -28.45 27.08 -29.55
N ASP A 696 -29.20 27.62 -30.52
CA ASP A 696 -29.92 26.78 -31.48
C ASP A 696 -28.97 26.16 -32.53
N ALA A 697 -29.49 25.24 -33.36
CA ALA A 697 -28.69 24.59 -34.40
C ALA A 697 -28.12 25.56 -35.45
N LYS A 698 -28.88 26.59 -35.84
CA LYS A 698 -28.45 27.56 -36.85
C LYS A 698 -27.37 28.49 -36.32
N GLU A 699 -27.50 28.92 -35.07
CA GLU A 699 -26.49 29.72 -34.37
C GLU A 699 -25.17 28.96 -34.24
N ARG A 700 -25.24 27.67 -33.89
CA ARG A 700 -24.07 26.78 -33.79
C ARG A 700 -23.36 26.61 -35.13
N GLU A 701 -24.09 26.29 -36.19
CA GLU A 701 -23.54 26.21 -37.56
C GLU A 701 -22.90 27.52 -38.00
N TRP A 702 -23.57 28.66 -37.74
CA TRP A 702 -23.05 29.97 -38.08
C TRP A 702 -21.74 30.30 -37.36
N ILE A 703 -21.61 29.95 -36.07
CA ILE A 703 -20.37 30.15 -35.31
C ILE A 703 -19.23 29.34 -35.93
N LEU A 704 -19.48 28.06 -36.25
CA LEU A 704 -18.48 27.19 -36.88
C LEU A 704 -18.02 27.76 -38.22
N GLU A 705 -18.94 28.22 -39.08
CA GLU A 705 -18.56 28.88 -40.33
C GLU A 705 -17.71 30.14 -40.13
N GLN A 706 -18.00 30.95 -39.11
CA GLN A 706 -17.21 32.16 -38.85
C GLN A 706 -15.82 31.83 -38.31
N ILE A 707 -15.66 30.71 -37.58
CA ILE A 707 -14.36 30.21 -37.11
C ILE A 707 -13.55 29.69 -38.28
N ASP A 708 -14.16 28.88 -39.15
CA ASP A 708 -13.52 28.28 -40.34
C ASP A 708 -12.99 29.35 -41.31
N LYS A 709 -13.76 30.43 -41.53
CA LYS A 709 -13.32 31.62 -42.29
C LYS A 709 -12.11 32.33 -41.68
N ARG A 710 -11.71 31.99 -40.44
CA ARG A 710 -10.63 32.66 -39.70
C ARG A 710 -9.42 31.77 -39.50
N SER A 711 -9.57 30.53 -39.04
CA SER A 711 -8.43 29.68 -38.74
C SER A 711 -8.76 28.25 -39.12
N ASP A 712 -7.80 27.61 -39.77
CA ASP A 712 -7.87 26.20 -40.16
C ASP A 712 -7.37 25.35 -38.98
N PHE A 713 -8.30 24.83 -38.17
CA PHE A 713 -8.02 23.91 -37.08
C PHE A 713 -8.21 22.49 -37.59
N GLU A 714 -7.33 21.56 -37.19
CA GLU A 714 -7.44 20.15 -37.58
C GLU A 714 -8.73 19.53 -37.00
N GLU A 715 -9.10 19.93 -35.78
CA GLU A 715 -10.33 19.52 -35.13
C GLU A 715 -11.03 20.69 -34.42
N ILE A 716 -12.35 20.82 -34.61
CA ILE A 716 -13.19 21.76 -33.85
C ILE A 716 -14.26 20.96 -33.11
N ARG A 717 -14.24 21.01 -31.77
CA ARG A 717 -15.23 20.35 -30.91
C ARG A 717 -16.23 21.34 -30.37
N LEU A 718 -17.49 21.16 -30.72
CA LEU A 718 -18.60 21.96 -30.21
C LEU A 718 -19.24 21.23 -29.02
N LEU A 719 -19.22 21.85 -27.84
CA LEU A 719 -19.65 21.25 -26.58
C LEU A 719 -20.69 22.11 -25.88
N GLU A 720 -21.71 21.49 -25.31
CA GLU A 720 -22.64 22.17 -24.41
C GLU A 720 -21.98 22.31 -23.02
N ALA A 721 -22.08 23.50 -22.42
CA ALA A 721 -21.51 23.73 -21.10
C ALA A 721 -22.32 23.02 -20.01
N SER A 722 -21.68 22.65 -18.92
CA SER A 722 -22.35 22.02 -17.77
C SER A 722 -23.41 22.95 -17.17
N PRO A 723 -24.44 22.39 -16.52
CA PRO A 723 -25.46 23.18 -15.84
C PRO A 723 -24.86 24.23 -14.86
N ALA A 724 -23.82 23.90 -14.11
CA ALA A 724 -23.14 24.84 -13.21
C ALA A 724 -22.45 26.00 -13.97
N VAL A 725 -21.87 25.74 -15.15
CA VAL A 725 -21.33 26.79 -16.02
C VAL A 725 -22.47 27.65 -16.61
N ALA A 726 -23.59 27.02 -16.98
CA ALA A 726 -24.78 27.70 -17.50
C ALA A 726 -25.42 28.65 -16.46
N VAL A 727 -25.55 28.25 -15.19
CA VAL A 727 -26.02 29.14 -14.10
C VAL A 727 -25.19 30.42 -14.02
N ASN A 728 -23.87 30.30 -14.18
CA ASN A 728 -22.95 31.42 -14.02
C ASN A 728 -22.84 32.32 -15.27
N SER A 729 -23.20 31.82 -16.45
CA SER A 729 -22.94 32.51 -17.73
C SER A 729 -24.21 32.84 -18.51
N GLY A 730 -25.31 32.14 -18.30
CA GLY A 730 -26.60 32.35 -18.95
C GLY A 730 -26.67 31.88 -20.40
N PRO A 731 -27.90 31.72 -20.94
CA PRO A 731 -28.13 31.35 -22.33
C PRO A 731 -27.59 32.41 -23.30
N GLY A 732 -27.24 31.96 -24.50
CA GLY A 732 -26.64 32.83 -25.54
C GLY A 732 -25.13 33.00 -25.42
N THR A 733 -24.51 32.43 -24.38
CA THR A 733 -23.07 32.44 -24.16
C THR A 733 -22.37 31.40 -25.03
N PHE A 734 -21.21 31.75 -25.58
CA PHE A 734 -20.25 30.75 -26.09
C PHE A 734 -18.81 31.20 -25.86
N GLY A 735 -17.92 30.21 -25.77
CA GLY A 735 -16.51 30.37 -25.51
C GLY A 735 -15.63 29.61 -26.49
N LEU A 736 -14.37 30.04 -26.54
CA LEU A 736 -13.31 29.46 -27.34
C LEU A 736 -12.13 29.13 -26.42
N SER A 737 -11.73 27.86 -26.44
CA SER A 737 -10.60 27.34 -25.66
C SER A 737 -9.60 26.62 -26.56
N TYR A 738 -8.33 27.01 -26.48
CA TYR A 738 -7.26 26.44 -27.30
C TYR A 738 -5.89 26.55 -26.63
N ARG A 739 -4.90 25.80 -27.13
CA ARG A 739 -3.50 25.83 -26.68
C ARG A 739 -2.68 26.84 -27.48
N LYS A 740 -1.77 27.56 -26.82
CA LYS A 740 -0.72 28.35 -27.50
C LYS A 740 0.46 27.46 -27.88
N LYS A 741 1.08 27.78 -29.02
CA LYS A 741 2.34 27.16 -29.43
C LYS A 741 3.42 27.32 -28.38
#